data_AF-A0A6J2W6U9-F1
#
_entry.id   AF-A0A6J2W6U9-F1
#
_cell.length_a   1.000
_cell.length_b   1.000
_cell.length_c   1.000
_cell.angle_alpha   90.00
_cell.angle_beta   90.00
_cell.angle_gamma   90.00
#
_symmetry.space_group_name_H-M   'P 1'
#
loop_
_entity.id
_entity.type
_entity.pdbx_description
1 polymer ?
#
loop_
_entity_poly.entity_id
_entity_poly.type
_entity_poly.pdbx_seq_one_letter_code
_entity_poly.pdbx_strand_id
1 'polypeptide(L)'
;MMEVAYVCEWEKRPKSNHCPSIPLVCAWSCRNLIAFTTDFRNEEDDKDLSHMIHIIDTEHPWDVYSINSGHSEVISCLEWDQSGSRLLSADGDGQIKCWGMSEHLVNSWESRQGSSVDGDPIVALSWLHNGVKLALHVEKSGSTNFGEKFSRVKFSPSLTLFGGKPMEGWLAVTVSGLVTVSLLKPNGALLTASESLCRLRGRVALADIAFTGGGNIVVAATDGSSSSPVQFYKVCVSVVNEKCRIDTELLPSLFMRCTTDPVRRDKYPAVTHLKFLTRENSEQVLLCASSQTASIVECWSLRKEGLPVNNIFQHRSPVVGEKQPMILKWRILSATNDLERVSAVALPKLPISISNTDLKVASDTKFFPGLGLALAFHDGSVQILHRLSLHTMGVFYGGSSSGSSQRTDEPPIKRQRGGGATIHFKTLQFSWTSLALVGVDNHGKLHMIRVSPSMGQMLDMNTLLRHLLFLLEYCMVTGYDWWDVLLHVQPGMVHSLVEKLHEEYMRQNQALQQVLSTRILAVKASLCKLSSATAARACDFHAKLLLIAICSTLKSLLRPHTLNTPDKSPGDRLTEICAKNTDTDIDKVMINLKTEEFVLDGPPLQSLQQLIQWVGDFVLYLLANLPNQGSIVRPGFGFLRDGASLAMLREMMVMVRIWGLLKPGCLPIYTATSDNQDSMSLLFRLLTKLWLCSRDESHPQDPDEGLVDECCLLPSQLLLPAMDWLPANDGIITKIQSKHSLRLQFTKSYTLPTVNSTSQDIFSRSPGSQRTDSLRCLHMGVSPTEESKACTRCGCVTMLRSPNKSNAMKQWEQRWIKNCLCGGLWRRIPATVS
;
A
#
# COMPACT_ATOMS: atom_id res chain seq x y z
N MET A 1 -23.13 -6.49 0.94
CA MET A 1 -21.96 -7.34 1.20
C MET A 1 -20.79 -6.94 0.31
N MET A 2 -21.00 -6.96 -1.00
CA MET A 2 -20.13 -6.28 -1.96
C MET A 2 -20.89 -5.10 -2.57
N GLU A 3 -20.18 -4.02 -2.89
CA GLU A 3 -20.76 -2.81 -3.49
C GLU A 3 -19.75 -2.17 -4.44
N VAL A 4 -20.19 -1.73 -5.62
CA VAL A 4 -19.29 -1.04 -6.57
C VAL A 4 -19.01 0.37 -6.05
N ALA A 5 -17.75 0.65 -5.71
CA ALA A 5 -17.30 1.98 -5.34
C ALA A 5 -17.24 2.90 -6.57
N TYR A 6 -16.56 2.44 -7.63
CA TYR A 6 -16.52 3.15 -8.90
C TYR A 6 -16.25 2.21 -10.07
N VAL A 7 -16.61 2.67 -11.26
CA VAL A 7 -16.24 2.07 -12.54
C VAL A 7 -15.48 3.12 -13.34
N CYS A 8 -14.28 2.78 -13.81
CA CYS A 8 -13.49 3.62 -14.70
C CYS A 8 -13.54 3.05 -16.12
N GLU A 9 -13.92 3.87 -17.09
CA GLU A 9 -14.06 3.47 -18.50
C GLU A 9 -13.22 4.35 -19.45
N TRP A 10 -12.88 3.78 -20.60
CA TRP A 10 -12.24 4.50 -21.70
C TRP A 10 -13.25 5.42 -22.41
N GLU A 11 -12.77 6.51 -23.02
CA GLU A 11 -13.64 7.46 -23.72
C GLU A 11 -14.32 6.82 -24.95
N LYS A 12 -15.62 7.05 -25.10
CA LYS A 12 -16.42 6.55 -26.22
C LYS A 12 -16.17 7.39 -27.49
N ARG A 13 -15.14 7.06 -28.27
CA ARG A 13 -15.13 7.32 -29.72
C ARG A 13 -15.73 6.12 -30.47
N PRO A 14 -16.18 6.25 -31.73
CA PRO A 14 -17.02 5.23 -32.39
C PRO A 14 -16.36 3.85 -32.56
N LYS A 15 -15.06 3.71 -32.33
CA LYS A 15 -14.32 2.45 -32.17
C LYS A 15 -13.23 2.70 -31.12
N SER A 16 -13.30 2.07 -29.95
CA SER A 16 -12.22 2.17 -28.97
C SER A 16 -11.00 1.41 -29.50
N ASN A 17 -9.88 2.11 -29.72
CA ASN A 17 -8.62 1.47 -30.11
C ASN A 17 -8.07 0.56 -29.00
N HIS A 18 -8.40 0.87 -27.73
CA HIS A 18 -8.14 0.00 -26.61
C HIS A 18 -9.20 -1.09 -26.53
N CYS A 19 -8.79 -2.35 -26.71
CA CYS A 19 -9.62 -3.52 -26.51
C CYS A 19 -9.02 -4.42 -25.40
N PRO A 20 -9.85 -5.18 -24.67
CA PRO A 20 -9.34 -6.10 -23.67
C PRO A 20 -8.41 -7.14 -24.30
N SER A 21 -7.19 -7.30 -23.74
CA SER A 21 -6.23 -8.32 -24.18
C SER A 21 -6.79 -9.74 -24.03
N ILE A 22 -6.24 -10.69 -24.79
CA ILE A 22 -6.59 -12.12 -24.69
C ILE A 22 -5.29 -12.94 -24.54
N PRO A 23 -4.87 -13.31 -23.31
CA PRO A 23 -5.55 -13.14 -22.03
C PRO A 23 -5.51 -11.70 -21.49
N LEU A 24 -6.49 -11.38 -20.62
CA LEU A 24 -6.51 -10.14 -19.85
C LEU A 24 -6.03 -10.42 -18.43
N VAL A 25 -4.98 -9.74 -17.99
CA VAL A 25 -4.38 -9.94 -16.67
C VAL A 25 -4.37 -8.64 -15.87
N CYS A 26 -4.53 -8.76 -14.56
CA CYS A 26 -4.36 -7.64 -13.63
C CYS A 26 -3.63 -8.07 -12.35
N ALA A 27 -2.97 -7.11 -11.71
CA ALA A 27 -2.22 -7.30 -10.48
C ALA A 27 -2.34 -6.06 -9.57
N TRP A 28 -2.42 -6.28 -8.25
CA TRP A 28 -2.56 -5.21 -7.25
C TRP A 28 -1.42 -5.28 -6.22
N SER A 29 -0.63 -4.21 -6.14
CA SER A 29 0.54 -4.05 -5.26
C SER A 29 0.19 -3.68 -3.81
N CYS A 30 1.13 -3.87 -2.89
CA CYS A 30 1.00 -3.47 -1.48
C CYS A 30 1.02 -1.96 -1.24
N ARG A 31 1.26 -1.16 -2.29
CA ARG A 31 1.21 0.31 -2.29
C ARG A 31 -0.05 0.87 -2.94
N ASN A 32 -1.06 0.03 -3.14
CA ASN A 32 -2.32 0.38 -3.79
C ASN A 32 -2.20 0.91 -5.23
N LEU A 33 -1.20 0.41 -5.95
CA LEU A 33 -1.13 0.51 -7.41
C LEU A 33 -1.73 -0.74 -8.07
N ILE A 34 -2.52 -0.54 -9.11
CA ILE A 34 -3.16 -1.59 -9.91
C ILE A 34 -2.57 -1.55 -11.31
N ALA A 35 -2.10 -2.70 -11.80
CA ALA A 35 -1.65 -2.89 -13.16
C ALA A 35 -2.63 -3.79 -13.93
N PHE A 36 -2.93 -3.48 -15.19
CA PHE A 36 -3.74 -4.32 -16.07
C PHE A 36 -3.36 -4.12 -17.54
N THR A 37 -3.74 -5.05 -18.41
CA THR A 37 -3.39 -5.03 -19.83
C THR A 37 -4.55 -4.63 -20.74
N THR A 38 -4.26 -3.96 -21.86
CA THR A 38 -5.17 -3.87 -23.01
C THR A 38 -4.35 -4.00 -24.29
N ASP A 39 -5.00 -4.36 -25.40
CA ASP A 39 -4.39 -4.26 -26.71
C ASP A 39 -4.85 -2.96 -27.36
N PHE A 40 -3.92 -2.25 -28.00
CA PHE A 40 -4.18 -0.99 -28.69
C PHE A 40 -3.99 -1.18 -30.19
N ARG A 41 -5.01 -0.89 -30.99
CA ARG A 41 -4.93 -0.88 -32.46
C ARG A 41 -4.74 0.55 -32.96
N ASN A 42 -3.70 0.79 -33.76
CA ASN A 42 -3.53 2.06 -34.43
C ASN A 42 -4.47 2.16 -35.64
N GLU A 43 -5.15 3.30 -35.83
CA GLU A 43 -6.08 3.48 -36.97
C GLU A 43 -5.35 3.71 -38.30
N GLU A 44 -4.10 4.17 -38.27
CA GLU A 44 -3.29 4.46 -39.47
C GLU A 44 -2.61 3.22 -40.04
N ASP A 45 -2.34 2.21 -39.20
CA ASP A 45 -1.70 0.94 -39.57
C ASP A 45 -2.51 -0.22 -38.99
N ASP A 46 -3.46 -0.76 -39.77
CA ASP A 46 -4.36 -1.87 -39.42
C ASP A 46 -3.63 -3.17 -38.98
N LYS A 47 -2.30 -3.23 -39.14
CA LYS A 47 -1.46 -4.38 -38.79
C LYS A 47 -0.70 -4.24 -37.46
N ASP A 48 -0.60 -3.04 -36.88
CA ASP A 48 0.19 -2.81 -35.66
C ASP A 48 -0.69 -2.85 -34.40
N LEU A 49 -0.74 -4.04 -33.78
CA LEU A 49 -1.31 -4.26 -32.46
C LEU A 49 -0.24 -4.01 -31.40
N SER A 50 -0.44 -3.01 -30.54
CA SER A 50 0.44 -2.75 -29.41
C SER A 50 -0.14 -3.32 -28.11
N HIS A 51 0.64 -4.14 -27.41
CA HIS A 51 0.24 -4.66 -26.10
C HIS A 51 0.59 -3.64 -25.01
N MET A 52 -0.44 -3.12 -24.35
CA MET A 52 -0.32 -2.02 -23.38
C MET A 52 -0.36 -2.56 -21.94
N ILE A 53 0.43 -1.93 -21.07
CA ILE A 53 0.32 -2.07 -19.62
C ILE A 53 -0.17 -0.76 -19.05
N HIS A 54 -1.25 -0.79 -18.29
CA HIS A 54 -1.82 0.38 -17.61
C HIS A 54 -1.58 0.27 -16.12
N ILE A 55 -1.12 1.35 -15.51
CA ILE A 55 -0.88 1.45 -14.07
C ILE A 55 -1.70 2.62 -13.52
N ILE A 56 -2.49 2.36 -12.48
CA ILE A 56 -3.29 3.38 -11.78
C ILE A 56 -2.99 3.38 -10.28
N ASP A 57 -3.05 4.56 -9.67
CA ASP A 57 -3.16 4.73 -8.22
C ASP A 57 -4.65 4.74 -7.84
N THR A 58 -5.03 4.01 -6.79
CA THR A 58 -6.44 3.90 -6.38
C THR A 58 -7.05 5.22 -5.91
N GLU A 59 -6.23 6.18 -5.47
CA GLU A 59 -6.66 7.51 -5.05
C GLU A 59 -6.97 8.42 -6.25
N HIS A 60 -6.32 8.19 -7.40
CA HIS A 60 -6.49 8.93 -8.65
C HIS A 60 -6.75 8.00 -9.85
N PRO A 61 -7.87 7.26 -9.88
CA PRO A 61 -8.11 6.22 -10.90
C PRO A 61 -8.26 6.75 -12.33
N TRP A 62 -8.47 8.05 -12.52
CA TRP A 62 -8.47 8.71 -13.83
C TRP A 62 -7.06 9.00 -14.37
N ASP A 63 -6.07 9.18 -13.49
CA ASP A 63 -4.67 9.45 -13.85
C ASP A 63 -3.94 8.16 -14.25
N VAL A 64 -4.46 7.46 -15.25
CA VAL A 64 -3.85 6.22 -15.76
C VAL A 64 -2.55 6.50 -16.50
N TYR A 65 -1.50 5.78 -16.13
CA TYR A 65 -0.25 5.75 -16.88
C TYR A 65 -0.25 4.53 -17.80
N SER A 66 -0.13 4.76 -19.10
CA SER A 66 -0.19 3.70 -20.12
C SER A 66 1.18 3.52 -20.79
N ILE A 67 1.66 2.29 -20.78
CA ILE A 67 2.99 1.90 -21.29
C ILE A 67 2.78 1.06 -22.55
N ASN A 68 3.39 1.46 -23.66
CA ASN A 68 3.59 0.52 -24.77
C ASN A 68 4.68 -0.46 -24.34
N SER A 69 4.28 -1.70 -24.06
CA SER A 69 5.17 -2.68 -23.44
C SER A 69 6.29 -3.16 -24.36
N GLY A 70 6.12 -3.00 -25.69
CA GLY A 70 6.99 -3.56 -26.71
C GLY A 70 7.08 -5.09 -26.66
N HIS A 71 6.12 -5.77 -26.04
CA HIS A 71 5.96 -7.22 -26.18
C HIS A 71 5.47 -7.52 -27.60
N SER A 72 5.97 -8.59 -28.21
CA SER A 72 5.59 -9.04 -29.56
C SER A 72 4.25 -9.78 -29.57
N GLU A 73 3.92 -10.41 -28.44
CA GLU A 73 2.71 -11.22 -28.26
C GLU A 73 1.93 -10.77 -27.02
N VAL A 74 0.74 -11.35 -26.85
CA VAL A 74 -0.15 -10.98 -25.75
C VAL A 74 0.50 -11.26 -24.39
N ILE A 75 0.42 -10.28 -23.49
CA ILE A 75 0.94 -10.37 -22.14
C ILE A 75 0.11 -11.38 -21.33
N SER A 76 0.76 -12.45 -20.87
CA SER A 76 0.15 -13.56 -20.14
C SER A 76 0.30 -13.44 -18.61
N CYS A 77 1.26 -12.66 -18.13
CA CYS A 77 1.58 -12.55 -16.70
C CYS A 77 1.88 -11.11 -16.29
N LEU A 78 1.42 -10.71 -15.09
CA LEU A 78 1.80 -9.47 -14.40
C LEU A 78 2.05 -9.75 -12.92
N GLU A 79 3.23 -9.41 -12.41
CA GLU A 79 3.61 -9.71 -11.02
C GLU A 79 4.36 -8.56 -10.33
N TRP A 80 3.77 -8.05 -9.25
CA TRP A 80 4.40 -7.04 -8.40
C TRP A 80 5.47 -7.65 -7.51
N ASP A 81 6.58 -6.92 -7.32
CA ASP A 81 7.55 -7.28 -6.29
C ASP A 81 6.98 -7.02 -4.88
N GLN A 82 7.62 -7.59 -3.85
CA GLN A 82 7.13 -7.45 -2.47
C GLN A 82 7.13 -5.99 -1.99
N SER A 83 7.96 -5.13 -2.60
CA SER A 83 8.00 -3.71 -2.27
C SER A 83 6.92 -2.89 -2.95
N GLY A 84 6.27 -3.39 -4.00
CA GLY A 84 5.31 -2.67 -4.84
C GLY A 84 5.92 -1.56 -5.70
N SER A 85 7.22 -1.64 -6.01
CA SER A 85 7.94 -0.64 -6.81
C SER A 85 8.49 -1.17 -8.14
N ARG A 86 8.45 -2.49 -8.34
CA ARG A 86 8.76 -3.14 -9.61
C ARG A 86 7.63 -4.05 -10.05
N LEU A 87 7.42 -4.13 -11.35
CA LEU A 87 6.43 -4.98 -11.99
C LEU A 87 7.13 -5.87 -13.01
N LEU A 88 6.85 -7.17 -13.00
CA LEU A 88 7.22 -8.06 -14.09
C LEU A 88 6.05 -8.20 -15.05
N SER A 89 6.35 -8.25 -16.35
CA SER A 89 5.45 -8.71 -17.38
C SER A 89 6.08 -9.84 -18.18
N ALA A 90 5.27 -10.75 -18.70
CA ALA A 90 5.71 -11.74 -19.66
C ALA A 90 4.66 -12.00 -20.74
N ASP A 91 5.08 -12.44 -21.92
CA ASP A 91 4.22 -12.63 -23.10
C ASP A 91 4.21 -14.06 -23.66
N GLY A 92 3.41 -14.20 -24.73
CA GLY A 92 3.27 -15.43 -25.50
C GLY A 92 4.48 -15.85 -26.33
N ASP A 93 5.51 -15.00 -26.47
CA ASP A 93 6.74 -15.27 -27.23
C ASP A 93 7.91 -15.66 -26.30
N GLY A 94 7.65 -15.71 -24.99
CA GLY A 94 8.65 -16.06 -23.99
C GLY A 94 9.48 -14.87 -23.49
N GLN A 95 9.11 -13.62 -23.83
CA GLN A 95 9.79 -12.45 -23.31
C GLN A 95 9.31 -12.12 -21.90
N ILE A 96 10.25 -11.76 -21.02
CA ILE A 96 10.02 -11.30 -19.66
C ILE A 96 10.66 -9.93 -19.50
N LYS A 97 9.91 -8.94 -19.05
CA LYS A 97 10.38 -7.58 -18.81
C LYS A 97 10.17 -7.18 -17.36
N CYS A 98 11.19 -6.54 -16.78
CA CYS A 98 11.14 -5.95 -15.45
C CYS A 98 11.04 -4.43 -15.57
N TRP A 99 9.91 -3.91 -15.09
CA TRP A 99 9.58 -2.49 -15.05
C TRP A 99 9.86 -1.92 -13.67
N GLY A 100 10.45 -0.72 -13.62
CA GLY A 100 10.65 0.03 -12.39
C GLY A 100 10.19 1.47 -12.52
N MET A 101 9.79 2.08 -11.41
CA MET A 101 9.49 3.52 -11.35
C MET A 101 10.75 4.33 -11.62
N SER A 102 10.76 5.09 -12.72
CA SER A 102 11.81 6.07 -13.01
C SER A 102 11.67 7.25 -12.06
N GLU A 103 12.79 7.65 -11.44
CA GLU A 103 12.83 8.76 -10.47
C GLU A 103 11.84 8.62 -9.29
N HIS A 104 11.38 7.39 -9.01
CA HIS A 104 10.36 7.09 -8.00
C HIS A 104 8.99 7.76 -8.24
N LEU A 105 8.62 7.94 -9.51
CA LEU A 105 7.33 8.53 -9.91
C LEU A 105 6.36 7.44 -10.36
N VAL A 106 5.12 7.46 -9.87
CA VAL A 106 4.10 6.44 -10.18
C VAL A 106 3.59 6.48 -11.62
N ASN A 107 3.78 7.61 -12.30
CA ASN A 107 3.43 7.83 -13.70
C ASN A 107 4.69 7.97 -14.58
N SER A 108 5.77 7.28 -14.20
CA SER A 108 6.97 7.18 -15.02
C SER A 108 7.59 5.80 -14.80
N TRP A 109 7.58 4.98 -15.84
CA TRP A 109 8.06 3.60 -15.77
C TRP A 109 8.95 3.29 -16.96
N GLU A 110 10.01 2.53 -16.69
CA GLU A 110 10.95 2.07 -17.69
C GLU A 110 11.26 0.60 -17.48
N SER A 111 11.50 -0.13 -18.57
CA SER A 111 12.08 -1.46 -18.53
C SER A 111 13.58 -1.36 -18.77
N ARG A 112 14.38 -1.77 -17.77
CA ARG A 112 15.85 -1.80 -17.88
C ARG A 112 16.42 -3.20 -17.97
N GLN A 113 15.66 -4.19 -17.55
CA GLN A 113 16.10 -5.57 -17.42
C GLN A 113 15.01 -6.48 -17.94
N GLY A 114 15.42 -7.60 -18.52
CA GLY A 114 14.53 -8.61 -19.03
C GLY A 114 15.29 -9.87 -19.37
N SER A 115 14.56 -10.95 -19.54
CA SER A 115 15.07 -12.22 -20.05
C SER A 115 14.09 -12.76 -21.09
N SER A 116 14.56 -13.65 -21.93
CA SER A 116 13.69 -14.34 -22.90
C SER A 116 13.96 -15.83 -22.91
N VAL A 117 12.95 -16.57 -23.33
CA VAL A 117 13.06 -17.98 -23.74
C VAL A 117 12.50 -18.06 -25.15
N ASP A 118 13.36 -18.27 -26.14
CA ASP A 118 13.04 -18.09 -27.56
C ASP A 118 11.79 -18.88 -28.00
N GLY A 119 10.70 -18.16 -28.28
CA GLY A 119 9.46 -18.69 -28.81
C GLY A 119 8.70 -19.65 -27.90
N ASP A 120 9.00 -19.67 -26.59
CA ASP A 120 8.34 -20.55 -25.62
C ASP A 120 7.49 -19.73 -24.64
N PRO A 121 6.15 -19.72 -24.80
CA PRO A 121 5.26 -18.83 -24.05
C PRO A 121 5.38 -19.01 -22.53
N ILE A 122 5.35 -17.89 -21.78
CA ILE A 122 5.36 -17.92 -20.31
C ILE A 122 3.94 -18.16 -19.79
N VAL A 123 3.78 -19.15 -18.88
CA VAL A 123 2.49 -19.50 -18.25
C VAL A 123 2.43 -19.20 -16.75
N ALA A 124 3.57 -19.07 -16.09
CA ALA A 124 3.65 -18.60 -14.71
C ALA A 124 4.92 -17.80 -14.48
N LEU A 125 4.83 -16.79 -13.62
CA LEU A 125 5.91 -15.86 -13.31
C LEU A 125 5.88 -15.57 -11.81
N SER A 126 7.04 -15.47 -11.17
CA SER A 126 7.11 -15.06 -9.76
C SER A 126 8.46 -14.47 -9.41
N TRP A 127 8.46 -13.46 -8.55
CA TRP A 127 9.69 -13.02 -7.88
C TRP A 127 10.20 -14.10 -6.92
N LEU A 128 11.53 -14.22 -6.77
CA LEU A 128 12.13 -15.04 -5.74
C LEU A 128 11.75 -14.54 -4.34
N HIS A 129 11.57 -15.45 -3.40
CA HIS A 129 11.17 -15.09 -2.04
C HIS A 129 12.38 -14.57 -1.24
N ASN A 130 12.22 -13.45 -0.53
CA ASN A 130 13.32 -12.83 0.22
C ASN A 130 13.48 -13.31 1.67
N GLY A 131 12.65 -14.27 2.10
CA GLY A 131 12.66 -14.84 3.45
C GLY A 131 11.82 -14.10 4.48
N VAL A 132 11.12 -13.02 4.11
CA VAL A 132 10.27 -12.28 5.05
C VAL A 132 8.83 -12.78 4.95
N LYS A 133 8.37 -13.45 6.02
CA LYS A 133 6.97 -13.87 6.21
C LYS A 133 6.42 -13.30 7.51
N LEU A 134 5.22 -12.74 7.45
CA LEU A 134 4.46 -12.27 8.62
C LEU A 134 3.20 -13.12 8.78
N ALA A 135 2.83 -13.43 10.02
CA ALA A 135 1.54 -14.03 10.35
C ALA A 135 0.66 -13.01 11.06
N LEU A 136 -0.62 -13.00 10.68
CA LEU A 136 -1.68 -12.22 11.30
C LEU A 136 -2.51 -13.13 12.23
N HIS A 137 -2.49 -12.87 13.53
CA HIS A 137 -3.17 -13.65 14.57
C HIS A 137 -4.50 -13.00 14.96
N VAL A 138 -5.58 -13.36 14.29
CA VAL A 138 -6.92 -12.76 14.44
C VAL A 138 -7.48 -12.99 15.85
N GLU A 139 -7.20 -14.15 16.45
CA GLU A 139 -7.58 -14.52 17.81
C GLU A 139 -6.92 -13.63 18.86
N LYS A 140 -5.80 -12.98 18.51
CA LYS A 140 -5.09 -12.01 19.36
C LYS A 140 -5.41 -10.56 19.02
N SER A 141 -6.45 -10.30 18.22
CA SER A 141 -6.88 -8.95 17.86
C SER A 141 -7.24 -8.08 19.08
N GLY A 142 -7.63 -8.69 20.20
CA GLY A 142 -7.88 -7.99 21.47
C GLY A 142 -6.64 -7.73 22.34
N SER A 143 -5.46 -8.26 21.98
CA SER A 143 -4.22 -7.93 22.67
C SER A 143 -3.88 -6.44 22.48
N THR A 144 -3.15 -5.85 23.41
CA THR A 144 -2.60 -4.50 23.21
C THR A 144 -1.25 -4.57 22.50
N ASN A 145 -0.49 -5.66 22.63
CA ASN A 145 0.87 -5.76 22.09
C ASN A 145 0.86 -6.14 20.60
N PHE A 146 1.45 -5.31 19.75
CA PHE A 146 1.54 -5.57 18.31
C PHE A 146 2.37 -6.82 17.98
N GLY A 147 3.36 -7.17 18.78
CA GLY A 147 4.17 -8.39 18.57
C GLY A 147 3.39 -9.69 18.78
N GLU A 148 2.29 -9.64 19.52
CA GLU A 148 1.37 -10.77 19.70
C GLU A 148 0.39 -10.89 18.53
N LYS A 149 -0.07 -9.76 18.00
CA LYS A 149 -0.95 -9.67 16.82
C LYS A 149 -0.25 -10.03 15.53
N PHE A 150 0.97 -9.55 15.36
CA PHE A 150 1.75 -9.63 14.12
C PHE A 150 3.12 -10.21 14.44
N SER A 151 3.36 -11.44 14.00
CA SER A 151 4.61 -12.14 14.30
C SER A 151 5.37 -12.50 13.03
N ARG A 152 6.69 -12.42 13.08
CA ARG A 152 7.54 -12.95 12.01
C ARG A 152 7.56 -14.47 12.10
N VAL A 153 7.23 -15.13 10.99
CA VAL A 153 7.35 -16.58 10.87
C VAL A 153 8.70 -16.90 10.29
N LYS A 154 9.36 -17.93 10.83
CA LYS A 154 10.61 -18.43 10.27
C LYS A 154 10.40 -18.84 8.82
N PHE A 155 11.09 -18.15 7.91
CA PHE A 155 11.03 -18.41 6.48
C PHE A 155 12.39 -18.12 5.88
N SER A 156 12.84 -18.95 4.95
CA SER A 156 14.16 -18.78 4.32
C SER A 156 14.02 -18.15 2.94
N PRO A 157 14.97 -17.32 2.50
CA PRO A 157 14.98 -16.84 1.12
C PRO A 157 15.12 -18.00 0.13
N SER A 158 14.63 -17.81 -1.10
CA SER A 158 14.78 -18.81 -2.17
C SER A 158 16.24 -19.01 -2.60
N LEU A 159 17.03 -17.95 -2.48
CA LEU A 159 18.46 -17.97 -2.71
C LEU A 159 19.09 -16.89 -1.84
N THR A 160 20.24 -17.19 -1.26
CA THR A 160 21.03 -16.23 -0.46
C THR A 160 22.39 -15.99 -1.10
N LEU A 161 22.84 -14.74 -1.01
CA LEU A 161 24.21 -14.34 -1.25
C LEU A 161 25.07 -14.64 -0.01
N PHE A 162 26.39 -14.52 -0.18
CA PHE A 162 27.32 -14.52 0.94
C PHE A 162 26.87 -13.54 2.04
N GLY A 163 26.90 -14.01 3.30
CA GLY A 163 26.39 -13.25 4.45
C GLY A 163 24.87 -13.33 4.67
N GLY A 164 24.16 -14.24 3.98
CA GLY A 164 22.75 -14.54 4.25
C GLY A 164 21.75 -13.53 3.69
N LYS A 165 22.19 -12.57 2.89
CA LYS A 165 21.30 -11.61 2.22
C LYS A 165 20.50 -12.31 1.12
N PRO A 166 19.19 -12.06 1.01
CA PRO A 166 18.39 -12.64 -0.08
C PRO A 166 18.90 -12.13 -1.44
N MET A 167 18.98 -13.04 -2.41
CA MET A 167 19.27 -12.69 -3.80
C MET A 167 17.98 -12.27 -4.50
N GLU A 168 18.03 -11.16 -5.22
CA GLU A 168 16.88 -10.71 -6.02
C GLU A 168 16.86 -11.41 -7.39
N GLY A 169 15.66 -11.65 -7.91
CA GLY A 169 15.47 -12.30 -9.19
C GLY A 169 14.04 -12.79 -9.37
N TRP A 170 13.80 -13.45 -10.48
CA TRP A 170 12.51 -14.06 -10.80
C TRP A 170 12.67 -15.45 -11.39
N LEU A 171 11.59 -16.21 -11.31
CA LEU A 171 11.41 -17.52 -11.91
C LEU A 171 10.20 -17.47 -12.83
N ALA A 172 10.32 -18.11 -14.00
CA ALA A 172 9.20 -18.28 -14.92
C ALA A 172 9.09 -19.74 -15.37
N VAL A 173 7.87 -20.15 -15.71
CA VAL A 173 7.53 -21.47 -16.24
C VAL A 173 6.96 -21.30 -17.64
N THR A 174 7.42 -22.11 -18.59
CA THR A 174 7.00 -22.04 -20.00
C THR A 174 5.99 -23.14 -20.37
N VAL A 175 5.34 -22.99 -21.54
CA VAL A 175 4.41 -23.98 -22.08
C VAL A 175 5.10 -25.31 -22.39
N SER A 176 6.38 -25.33 -22.76
CA SER A 176 7.11 -26.59 -22.97
C SER A 176 7.59 -27.28 -21.69
N GLY A 177 7.31 -26.70 -20.52
CA GLY A 177 7.70 -27.23 -19.22
C GLY A 177 9.14 -26.87 -18.81
N LEU A 178 9.70 -25.79 -19.35
CA LEU A 178 10.95 -25.22 -18.85
C LEU A 178 10.67 -24.34 -17.63
N VAL A 179 11.62 -24.35 -16.70
CA VAL A 179 11.76 -23.35 -15.65
C VAL A 179 12.98 -22.52 -15.97
N THR A 180 12.79 -21.21 -16.07
CA THR A 180 13.87 -20.25 -16.22
C THR A 180 14.00 -19.40 -14.95
N VAL A 181 15.23 -19.16 -14.51
CA VAL A 181 15.55 -18.31 -13.37
C VAL A 181 16.46 -17.20 -13.84
N SER A 182 16.14 -15.97 -13.46
CA SER A 182 16.89 -14.76 -13.79
C SER A 182 17.27 -14.03 -12.50
N LEU A 183 18.56 -13.97 -12.20
CA LEU A 183 19.09 -13.39 -10.97
C LEU A 183 19.69 -12.02 -11.22
N LEU A 184 19.29 -11.04 -10.40
CA LEU A 184 19.73 -9.65 -10.48
C LEU A 184 21.01 -9.43 -9.69
N LYS A 185 22.15 -9.37 -10.39
CA LYS A 185 23.42 -9.06 -9.73
C LYS A 185 23.43 -7.60 -9.24
N PRO A 186 24.16 -7.28 -8.15
CA PRO A 186 24.25 -5.91 -7.63
C PRO A 186 24.78 -4.87 -8.62
N ASN A 187 25.56 -5.31 -9.62
CA ASN A 187 26.07 -4.46 -10.70
C ASN A 187 25.05 -4.21 -11.83
N GLY A 188 23.82 -4.73 -11.71
CA GLY A 188 22.76 -4.59 -12.70
C GLY A 188 22.75 -5.68 -13.79
N ALA A 189 23.75 -6.56 -13.83
CA ALA A 189 23.80 -7.66 -14.79
C ALA A 189 22.82 -8.79 -14.42
N LEU A 190 22.29 -9.46 -15.44
CA LEU A 190 21.38 -10.59 -15.27
C LEU A 190 22.13 -11.91 -15.42
N LEU A 191 21.95 -12.82 -14.48
CA LEU A 191 22.41 -14.21 -14.60
C LEU A 191 21.20 -15.10 -14.82
N THR A 192 21.10 -15.71 -16.00
CA THR A 192 19.99 -16.59 -16.36
C THR A 192 20.40 -18.06 -16.38
N ALA A 193 19.46 -18.94 -16.05
CA ALA A 193 19.57 -20.37 -16.24
C ALA A 193 18.20 -20.92 -16.62
N SER A 194 18.15 -22.03 -17.35
CA SER A 194 16.91 -22.71 -17.69
C SER A 194 17.10 -24.21 -17.60
N GLU A 195 16.12 -24.88 -17.01
CA GLU A 195 16.11 -26.33 -16.85
C GLU A 195 14.70 -26.89 -17.06
N SER A 196 14.62 -28.18 -17.37
CA SER A 196 13.32 -28.84 -17.56
C SER A 196 12.71 -29.25 -16.22
N LEU A 197 11.40 -29.03 -16.05
CA LEU A 197 10.66 -29.51 -14.87
C LEU A 197 10.69 -31.04 -14.77
N CYS A 198 10.65 -31.71 -15.92
CA CYS A 198 10.63 -33.17 -16.03
C CYS A 198 11.70 -33.65 -17.02
N ARG A 199 12.08 -34.93 -16.95
CA ARG A 199 13.06 -35.53 -17.87
C ARG A 199 12.64 -35.44 -19.34
N LEU A 200 11.33 -35.47 -19.61
CA LEU A 200 10.75 -35.23 -20.92
C LEU A 200 9.94 -33.94 -20.86
N ARG A 201 10.15 -33.07 -21.85
CA ARG A 201 9.31 -31.87 -22.01
C ARG A 201 7.87 -32.30 -22.25
N GLY A 202 6.95 -31.59 -21.62
CA GLY A 202 5.52 -31.84 -21.70
C GLY A 202 4.79 -30.51 -21.84
N ARG A 203 3.61 -30.55 -22.45
CA ARG A 203 2.77 -29.35 -22.57
C ARG A 203 2.27 -28.96 -21.18
N VAL A 204 2.56 -27.72 -20.78
CA VAL A 204 2.04 -27.08 -19.57
C VAL A 204 1.07 -25.99 -20.03
N ALA A 205 -0.23 -26.21 -19.83
CA ALA A 205 -1.25 -25.22 -20.14
C ALA A 205 -1.44 -24.22 -18.99
N LEU A 206 -1.31 -24.67 -17.74
CA LEU A 206 -1.41 -23.83 -16.55
C LEU A 206 -0.31 -24.21 -15.57
N ALA A 207 0.25 -23.20 -14.91
CA ALA A 207 1.15 -23.37 -13.79
C ALA A 207 0.89 -22.31 -12.71
N ASP A 208 1.31 -22.61 -11.48
CA ASP A 208 1.34 -21.66 -10.37
C ASP A 208 2.56 -21.94 -9.49
N ILE A 209 3.02 -20.92 -8.76
CA ILE A 209 4.29 -20.97 -8.02
C ILE A 209 4.03 -20.61 -6.54
N ALA A 210 4.53 -21.46 -5.64
CA ALA A 210 4.52 -21.22 -4.19
C ALA A 210 5.90 -21.49 -3.57
N PHE A 211 6.04 -21.10 -2.30
CA PHE A 211 7.29 -21.17 -1.56
C PHE A 211 7.11 -21.92 -0.25
N THR A 212 8.11 -22.70 0.13
CA THR A 212 8.18 -23.41 1.41
C THR A 212 8.95 -22.61 2.45
N GLY A 213 8.73 -22.86 3.74
CA GLY A 213 9.49 -22.21 4.82
C GLY A 213 11.02 -22.43 4.77
N GLY A 214 11.46 -23.47 4.06
CA GLY A 214 12.87 -23.75 3.81
C GLY A 214 13.46 -23.00 2.60
N GLY A 215 12.70 -22.12 1.94
CA GLY A 215 13.15 -21.36 0.76
C GLY A 215 12.94 -22.10 -0.56
N ASN A 216 12.60 -23.40 -0.55
CA ASN A 216 12.34 -24.12 -1.80
C ASN A 216 11.14 -23.54 -2.53
N ILE A 217 11.22 -23.53 -3.85
CA ILE A 217 10.15 -23.11 -4.76
C ILE A 217 9.38 -24.36 -5.16
N VAL A 218 8.06 -24.29 -5.19
CA VAL A 218 7.19 -25.37 -5.65
C VAL A 218 6.37 -24.88 -6.83
N VAL A 219 6.48 -25.60 -7.95
CA VAL A 219 5.73 -25.36 -9.18
C VAL A 219 4.65 -26.42 -9.30
N ALA A 220 3.39 -26.00 -9.40
CA ALA A 220 2.30 -26.87 -9.82
C ALA A 220 2.07 -26.68 -11.32
N ALA A 221 1.86 -27.76 -12.07
CA ALA A 221 1.70 -27.73 -13.53
C ALA A 221 0.64 -28.74 -14.00
N THR A 222 -0.09 -28.40 -15.05
CA THR A 222 -1.05 -29.28 -15.73
C THR A 222 -1.04 -29.02 -17.24
N ASP A 223 -1.34 -30.05 -18.03
CA ASP A 223 -1.52 -29.97 -19.49
C ASP A 223 -2.87 -29.35 -19.90
N GLY A 224 -3.72 -29.02 -18.92
CA GLY A 224 -5.03 -28.41 -19.09
C GLY A 224 -6.17 -29.41 -19.23
N SER A 225 -5.89 -30.72 -19.27
CA SER A 225 -6.92 -31.75 -19.23
C SER A 225 -7.25 -32.11 -17.79
N SER A 226 -8.55 -32.22 -17.45
CA SER A 226 -8.95 -32.72 -16.13
C SER A 226 -8.65 -34.22 -15.95
N SER A 227 -8.48 -34.96 -17.05
CA SER A 227 -8.17 -36.39 -17.05
C SER A 227 -6.70 -36.70 -16.80
N SER A 228 -5.83 -35.70 -16.94
CA SER A 228 -4.41 -35.79 -16.66
C SER A 228 -4.11 -35.41 -15.20
N PRO A 229 -3.04 -35.94 -14.59
CA PRO A 229 -2.63 -35.50 -13.26
C PRO A 229 -2.09 -34.07 -13.27
N VAL A 230 -2.37 -33.35 -12.19
CA VAL A 230 -1.64 -32.13 -11.83
C VAL A 230 -0.32 -32.56 -11.18
N GLN A 231 0.79 -32.13 -11.77
CA GLN A 231 2.14 -32.46 -11.33
C GLN A 231 2.71 -31.34 -10.47
N PHE A 232 3.53 -31.71 -9.48
CA PHE A 232 4.16 -30.77 -8.57
C PHE A 232 5.66 -30.98 -8.61
N TYR A 233 6.42 -29.90 -8.63
CA TYR A 233 7.87 -29.95 -8.73
C TYR A 233 8.47 -29.05 -7.68
N LYS A 234 9.47 -29.55 -6.95
CA LYS A 234 10.35 -28.73 -6.15
C LYS A 234 11.47 -28.23 -7.03
N VAL A 235 11.69 -26.92 -7.02
CA VAL A 235 12.76 -26.24 -7.73
C VAL A 235 13.71 -25.63 -6.71
N CYS A 236 14.97 -26.04 -6.78
CA CYS A 236 16.06 -25.49 -5.98
C CYS A 236 16.95 -24.64 -6.87
N VAL A 237 17.27 -23.42 -6.42
CA VAL A 237 18.16 -22.51 -7.14
C VAL A 237 19.45 -22.39 -6.34
N SER A 238 20.59 -22.53 -7.02
CA SER A 238 21.91 -22.30 -6.41
C SER A 238 22.83 -21.55 -7.35
N VAL A 239 23.86 -20.90 -6.81
CA VAL A 239 24.92 -20.26 -7.59
C VAL A 239 26.22 -20.96 -7.28
N VAL A 240 26.82 -21.60 -8.30
CA VAL A 240 28.08 -22.34 -8.18
C VAL A 240 29.03 -21.82 -9.25
N ASN A 241 30.22 -21.35 -8.85
CA ASN A 241 31.23 -20.78 -9.75
C ASN A 241 30.65 -19.69 -10.67
N GLU A 242 29.92 -18.72 -10.09
CA GLU A 242 29.25 -17.61 -10.81
C GLU A 242 28.17 -18.03 -11.82
N LYS A 243 27.78 -19.31 -11.86
CA LYS A 243 26.70 -19.84 -12.71
C LYS A 243 25.49 -20.19 -11.88
N CYS A 244 24.31 -19.82 -12.36
CA CYS A 244 23.05 -20.24 -11.77
C CYS A 244 22.80 -21.70 -12.16
N ARG A 245 22.45 -22.53 -11.18
CA ARG A 245 22.04 -23.93 -11.35
C ARG A 245 20.64 -24.10 -10.81
N ILE A 246 19.85 -24.90 -11.51
CA ILE A 246 18.47 -25.20 -11.17
C ILE A 246 18.38 -26.72 -11.02
N ASP A 247 17.95 -27.20 -9.87
CA ASP A 247 17.66 -28.62 -9.65
C ASP A 247 16.15 -28.80 -9.50
N THR A 248 15.59 -29.77 -10.23
CA THR A 248 14.15 -30.07 -10.22
C THR A 248 13.88 -31.48 -9.66
N GLU A 249 12.88 -31.58 -8.79
CA GLU A 249 12.47 -32.85 -8.15
C GLU A 249 10.95 -32.99 -8.24
N LEU A 250 10.47 -34.13 -8.77
CA LEU A 250 9.03 -34.43 -8.85
C LEU A 250 8.47 -34.77 -7.46
N LEU A 251 7.40 -34.09 -7.08
CA LEU A 251 6.63 -34.29 -5.86
C LEU A 251 5.35 -35.11 -6.15
N PRO A 252 4.62 -35.58 -5.11
CA PRO A 252 3.37 -36.32 -5.31
C PRO A 252 2.39 -35.56 -6.22
N SER A 253 1.93 -36.24 -7.26
CA SER A 253 0.94 -35.72 -8.22
C SER A 253 -0.49 -35.89 -7.69
N LEU A 254 -1.42 -35.14 -8.27
CA LEU A 254 -2.83 -35.09 -7.87
C LEU A 254 -3.73 -35.39 -9.06
N PHE A 255 -4.72 -36.25 -8.87
CA PHE A 255 -5.81 -36.47 -9.83
C PHE A 255 -7.08 -35.83 -9.28
N MET A 256 -7.75 -35.00 -10.09
CA MET A 256 -8.98 -34.34 -9.67
C MET A 256 -10.06 -35.37 -9.33
N ARG A 257 -10.91 -35.06 -8.35
CA ARG A 257 -11.94 -36.00 -7.90
C ARG A 257 -13.05 -36.11 -8.95
N CYS A 258 -13.35 -35.03 -9.65
CA CYS A 258 -14.37 -34.99 -10.70
C CYS A 258 -14.16 -36.06 -11.80
N THR A 259 -12.93 -36.52 -12.04
CA THR A 259 -12.64 -37.59 -13.03
C THR A 259 -12.77 -39.01 -12.48
N THR A 260 -12.69 -39.15 -11.16
CA THR A 260 -12.92 -40.43 -10.46
C THR A 260 -14.41 -40.76 -10.29
N ASP A 261 -15.28 -39.75 -10.31
CA ASP A 261 -16.73 -39.92 -10.23
C ASP A 261 -17.31 -40.27 -11.61
N PRO A 262 -17.92 -41.47 -11.79
CA PRO A 262 -18.49 -41.88 -13.08
C PRO A 262 -19.52 -40.92 -13.67
N VAL A 263 -20.24 -40.15 -12.83
CA VAL A 263 -21.28 -39.21 -13.27
C VAL A 263 -20.66 -37.90 -13.80
N ARG A 264 -19.47 -37.54 -13.30
CA ARG A 264 -18.82 -36.24 -13.58
C ARG A 264 -17.62 -36.33 -14.50
N ARG A 265 -17.12 -37.55 -14.78
CA ARG A 265 -15.86 -37.80 -15.49
C ARG A 265 -15.70 -36.99 -16.78
N ASP A 266 -16.74 -36.98 -17.62
CA ASP A 266 -16.69 -36.32 -18.93
C ASP A 266 -17.32 -34.92 -18.93
N LYS A 267 -17.85 -34.48 -17.79
CA LYS A 267 -18.59 -33.22 -17.69
C LYS A 267 -17.68 -31.99 -17.72
N TYR A 268 -16.48 -32.10 -17.14
CA TYR A 268 -15.53 -30.99 -16.98
C TYR A 268 -14.20 -31.34 -17.63
N PRO A 269 -14.05 -31.22 -18.96
CA PRO A 269 -12.89 -31.73 -19.68
C PRO A 269 -11.60 -30.93 -19.47
N ALA A 270 -11.71 -29.64 -19.10
CA ALA A 270 -10.56 -28.73 -19.05
C ALA A 270 -10.33 -28.17 -17.65
N VAL A 271 -9.08 -28.22 -17.16
CA VAL A 271 -8.65 -27.43 -16.01
C VAL A 271 -8.44 -25.99 -16.50
N THR A 272 -9.18 -25.04 -15.92
CA THR A 272 -9.13 -23.62 -16.30
C THR A 272 -8.39 -22.76 -15.30
N HIS A 273 -8.32 -23.17 -14.04
CA HIS A 273 -7.56 -22.46 -13.01
C HIS A 273 -6.83 -23.45 -12.10
N LEU A 274 -5.57 -23.15 -11.82
CA LEU A 274 -4.70 -23.83 -10.88
C LEU A 274 -4.04 -22.76 -10.01
N LYS A 275 -4.30 -22.77 -8.70
CA LYS A 275 -3.75 -21.75 -7.78
C LYS A 275 -3.39 -22.34 -6.42
N PHE A 276 -2.20 -22.04 -5.90
CA PHE A 276 -1.90 -22.23 -4.48
C PHE A 276 -2.72 -21.25 -3.64
N LEU A 277 -3.29 -21.71 -2.52
CA LEU A 277 -4.16 -20.84 -1.69
C LEU A 277 -3.42 -19.66 -1.07
N THR A 278 -2.12 -19.80 -0.83
CA THR A 278 -1.22 -18.68 -0.50
C THR A 278 0.13 -18.92 -1.14
N ARG A 279 0.83 -17.83 -1.48
CA ARG A 279 2.18 -17.88 -2.06
C ARG A 279 3.20 -18.54 -1.13
N GLU A 280 2.99 -18.44 0.18
CA GLU A 280 3.91 -18.95 1.21
C GLU A 280 3.44 -20.29 1.83
N ASN A 281 2.57 -21.02 1.13
CA ASN A 281 2.12 -22.37 1.47
C ASN A 281 1.95 -23.23 0.21
N SER A 282 2.87 -24.17 0.00
CA SER A 282 2.81 -25.12 -1.11
C SER A 282 1.97 -26.37 -0.85
N GLU A 283 1.35 -26.49 0.33
CA GLU A 283 0.62 -27.68 0.75
C GLU A 283 -0.89 -27.58 0.48
N GLN A 284 -1.39 -26.45 -0.04
CA GLN A 284 -2.81 -26.24 -0.31
C GLN A 284 -3.03 -25.63 -1.69
N VAL A 285 -3.87 -26.27 -2.49
CA VAL A 285 -4.11 -25.89 -3.89
C VAL A 285 -5.61 -25.88 -4.20
N LEU A 286 -6.01 -24.94 -5.04
CA LEU A 286 -7.33 -24.79 -5.62
C LEU A 286 -7.28 -25.15 -7.10
N LEU A 287 -8.21 -26.00 -7.52
CA LEU A 287 -8.36 -26.43 -8.91
C LEU A 287 -9.76 -26.09 -9.38
N CYS A 288 -9.87 -25.49 -10.55
CA CYS A 288 -11.14 -25.30 -11.24
C CYS A 288 -11.11 -26.05 -12.56
N ALA A 289 -12.04 -27.00 -12.73
CA ALA A 289 -12.31 -27.64 -14.00
C ALA A 289 -13.62 -27.11 -14.59
N SER A 290 -13.66 -26.88 -15.90
CA SER A 290 -14.79 -26.25 -16.56
C SER A 290 -15.14 -26.96 -17.87
N SER A 291 -16.42 -26.88 -18.21
CA SER A 291 -16.97 -27.11 -19.54
C SER A 291 -17.23 -25.76 -20.22
N GLN A 292 -17.97 -25.76 -21.33
CA GLN A 292 -18.39 -24.53 -21.99
C GLN A 292 -19.41 -23.71 -21.16
N THR A 293 -20.13 -24.35 -20.24
CA THR A 293 -21.26 -23.73 -19.51
C THR A 293 -21.18 -23.88 -17.99
N ALA A 294 -20.41 -24.83 -17.47
CA ALA A 294 -20.36 -25.10 -16.04
C ALA A 294 -18.93 -25.28 -15.54
N SER A 295 -18.74 -25.10 -14.24
CA SER A 295 -17.47 -25.34 -13.56
C SER A 295 -17.66 -26.18 -12.29
N ILE A 296 -16.57 -26.80 -11.85
CA ILE A 296 -16.42 -27.37 -10.51
C ILE A 296 -15.10 -26.87 -9.92
N VAL A 297 -15.11 -26.55 -8.63
CA VAL A 297 -13.92 -26.10 -7.91
C VAL A 297 -13.62 -27.09 -6.79
N GLU A 298 -12.38 -27.54 -6.70
CA GLU A 298 -11.88 -28.47 -5.69
C GLU A 298 -10.72 -27.86 -4.92
N CYS A 299 -10.76 -27.96 -3.60
CA CYS A 299 -9.68 -27.56 -2.71
C CYS A 299 -8.98 -28.79 -2.16
N TRP A 300 -7.65 -28.83 -2.25
CA TRP A 300 -6.82 -29.98 -1.89
C TRP A 300 -5.72 -29.58 -0.92
N SER A 301 -5.30 -30.53 -0.07
CA SER A 301 -4.20 -30.38 0.87
C SER A 301 -3.27 -31.58 0.87
N LEU A 302 -1.96 -31.31 0.87
CA LEU A 302 -0.92 -32.31 0.99
C LEU A 302 -0.76 -32.69 2.46
N ARG A 303 -0.87 -33.98 2.78
CA ARG A 303 -0.75 -34.49 4.16
C ARG A 303 0.27 -35.61 4.25
N LYS A 304 0.92 -35.72 5.41
CA LYS A 304 1.74 -36.89 5.78
C LYS A 304 0.82 -37.98 6.33
N GLU A 305 0.84 -39.16 5.73
CA GLU A 305 0.06 -40.32 6.14
C GLU A 305 0.96 -41.53 6.35
N GLY A 306 0.62 -42.40 7.31
CA GLY A 306 1.33 -43.66 7.51
C GLY A 306 1.10 -44.58 6.31
N LEU A 307 2.18 -45.13 5.77
CA LEU A 307 2.14 -46.18 4.77
C LEU A 307 1.60 -47.46 5.44
N PRO A 308 0.46 -48.00 5.00
CA PRO A 308 -0.01 -49.29 5.50
C PRO A 308 0.97 -50.37 5.03
N VAL A 309 1.76 -50.90 5.96
CA VAL A 309 2.68 -52.00 5.70
C VAL A 309 1.89 -53.31 5.79
N ASN A 310 1.99 -54.16 4.78
CA ASN A 310 1.32 -55.47 4.79
C ASN A 310 1.73 -56.28 6.02
N ASN A 311 0.77 -56.97 6.66
CA ASN A 311 0.96 -57.77 7.88
C ASN A 311 2.16 -58.74 7.80
N ILE A 312 2.48 -59.26 6.60
CA ILE A 312 3.61 -60.17 6.38
C ILE A 312 4.97 -59.50 6.69
N PHE A 313 5.10 -58.20 6.43
CA PHE A 313 6.32 -57.43 6.68
C PHE A 313 6.38 -56.82 8.08
N GLN A 314 5.25 -56.79 8.81
CA GLN A 314 5.20 -56.29 10.19
C GLN A 314 5.96 -57.21 11.17
N HIS A 315 5.96 -58.53 10.92
CA HIS A 315 6.61 -59.53 11.78
C HIS A 315 8.08 -59.85 11.41
N ARG A 316 8.57 -59.38 10.25
CA ARG A 316 9.90 -59.72 9.71
C ARG A 316 10.93 -58.60 9.80
N SER A 317 10.62 -57.48 10.46
CA SER A 317 11.55 -56.35 10.60
C SER A 317 12.20 -56.33 11.99
N PRO A 318 13.43 -56.84 12.16
CA PRO A 318 14.24 -56.50 13.31
C PRO A 318 14.88 -55.12 13.03
N VAL A 319 14.61 -54.13 13.88
CA VAL A 319 15.38 -52.86 13.97
C VAL A 319 15.10 -51.78 12.89
N VAL A 320 13.84 -51.38 12.69
CA VAL A 320 13.52 -50.00 12.22
C VAL A 320 12.56 -49.39 13.23
N GLY A 321 13.09 -48.53 14.10
CA GLY A 321 12.48 -48.11 15.36
C GLY A 321 11.09 -47.47 15.25
N GLU A 322 10.22 -47.84 16.20
CA GLU A 322 9.03 -47.19 16.79
C GLU A 322 8.05 -46.33 15.95
N LYS A 323 8.32 -45.92 14.71
CA LYS A 323 7.45 -45.04 13.91
C LYS A 323 7.16 -45.63 12.53
N GLN A 324 5.87 -45.79 12.24
CA GLN A 324 5.38 -46.22 10.92
C GLN A 324 5.93 -45.31 9.81
N PRO A 325 6.41 -45.85 8.67
CA PRO A 325 6.90 -45.03 7.56
C PRO A 325 5.79 -44.12 7.04
N MET A 326 6.11 -42.85 6.76
CA MET A 326 5.14 -41.83 6.36
C MET A 326 5.34 -41.46 4.87
N ILE A 327 4.25 -41.25 4.15
CA ILE A 327 4.23 -40.75 2.76
C ILE A 327 3.44 -39.44 2.68
N LEU A 328 3.82 -38.57 1.73
CA LEU A 328 3.04 -37.38 1.38
C LEU A 328 1.96 -37.74 0.35
N LYS A 329 0.71 -37.40 0.65
CA LYS A 329 -0.44 -37.68 -0.23
C LYS A 329 -1.40 -36.49 -0.27
N TRP A 330 -1.88 -36.16 -1.46
CA TRP A 330 -2.93 -35.17 -1.66
C TRP A 330 -4.28 -35.71 -1.20
N ARG A 331 -4.98 -34.92 -0.40
CA ARG A 331 -6.34 -35.19 0.09
C ARG A 331 -7.25 -34.03 -0.24
N ILE A 332 -8.43 -34.34 -0.78
CA ILE A 332 -9.44 -33.34 -1.02
C ILE A 332 -9.97 -32.81 0.32
N LEU A 333 -10.01 -31.50 0.46
CA LEU A 333 -10.59 -30.82 1.61
C LEU A 333 -12.08 -30.55 1.37
N SER A 334 -12.40 -30.03 0.19
CA SER A 334 -13.77 -29.69 -0.20
C SER A 334 -13.89 -29.63 -1.73
N ALA A 335 -15.13 -29.70 -2.20
CA ALA A 335 -15.49 -29.48 -3.60
C ALA A 335 -16.82 -28.74 -3.65
N THR A 336 -17.00 -27.89 -4.65
CA THR A 336 -18.28 -27.27 -4.92
C THR A 336 -19.25 -28.25 -5.59
N ASN A 337 -20.52 -27.90 -5.58
CA ASN A 337 -21.46 -28.44 -6.55
C ASN A 337 -21.18 -27.86 -7.95
N ASP A 338 -22.00 -28.23 -8.92
CA ASP A 338 -21.97 -27.63 -10.24
C ASP A 338 -22.18 -26.11 -10.12
N LEU A 339 -21.23 -25.35 -10.61
CA LEU A 339 -21.29 -23.89 -10.70
C LEU A 339 -21.53 -23.46 -12.15
N GLU A 340 -21.99 -22.22 -12.31
CA GLU A 340 -21.86 -21.50 -13.58
C GLU A 340 -20.38 -21.45 -14.02
N ARG A 341 -20.11 -21.25 -15.31
CA ARG A 341 -18.74 -21.23 -15.82
C ARG A 341 -17.92 -20.10 -15.20
N VAL A 342 -16.91 -20.47 -14.41
CA VAL A 342 -15.95 -19.55 -13.79
C VAL A 342 -15.11 -18.88 -14.87
N SER A 343 -15.04 -17.55 -14.81
CA SER A 343 -14.25 -16.71 -15.73
C SER A 343 -12.96 -16.17 -15.09
N ALA A 344 -12.94 -15.95 -13.78
CA ALA A 344 -11.75 -15.51 -13.05
C ALA A 344 -11.78 -15.95 -11.58
N VAL A 345 -10.59 -16.09 -10.99
CA VAL A 345 -10.39 -16.46 -9.57
C VAL A 345 -9.48 -15.44 -8.91
N ALA A 346 -9.88 -14.92 -7.75
CA ALA A 346 -9.04 -14.07 -6.91
C ALA A 346 -8.88 -14.68 -5.51
N LEU A 347 -7.63 -14.78 -5.06
CA LEU A 347 -7.29 -15.26 -3.73
C LEU A 347 -6.94 -14.10 -2.79
N PRO A 348 -7.27 -14.21 -1.50
CA PRO A 348 -6.89 -13.19 -0.51
C PRO A 348 -5.37 -13.17 -0.31
N LYS A 349 -4.83 -11.98 -0.03
CA LYS A 349 -3.39 -11.76 0.20
C LYS A 349 -3.01 -11.62 1.67
N LEU A 350 -4.01 -11.49 2.55
CA LEU A 350 -3.79 -11.32 3.98
C LEU A 350 -3.21 -12.63 4.58
N PRO A 351 -2.11 -12.58 5.34
CA PRO A 351 -1.37 -13.78 5.75
C PRO A 351 -1.95 -14.39 7.03
N ILE A 352 -3.23 -14.75 6.96
CA ILE A 352 -3.93 -15.47 8.01
C ILE A 352 -3.56 -16.96 7.87
N SER A 353 -3.13 -17.56 8.99
CA SER A 353 -2.96 -19.00 9.07
C SER A 353 -4.31 -19.67 8.85
N ILE A 354 -4.33 -20.80 8.13
CA ILE A 354 -5.58 -21.47 7.84
C ILE A 354 -5.51 -22.97 8.11
N SER A 355 -6.13 -23.28 9.24
CA SER A 355 -6.24 -24.51 9.98
C SER A 355 -7.71 -24.66 10.41
N ASN A 356 -8.14 -25.86 10.78
CA ASN A 356 -9.54 -26.10 11.17
C ASN A 356 -9.99 -25.27 12.39
N THR A 357 -9.05 -24.80 13.22
CA THR A 357 -9.33 -23.90 14.35
C THR A 357 -9.78 -22.50 13.91
N ASP A 358 -9.49 -22.08 12.67
CA ASP A 358 -9.74 -20.71 12.21
C ASP A 358 -11.21 -20.45 11.83
N LEU A 359 -11.98 -21.50 11.50
CA LEU A 359 -13.43 -21.41 11.38
C LEU A 359 -14.07 -21.00 12.72
N LYS A 360 -13.51 -21.50 13.84
CA LYS A 360 -13.93 -21.12 15.18
C LYS A 360 -13.49 -19.70 15.53
N VAL A 361 -12.27 -19.31 15.16
CA VAL A 361 -11.81 -17.91 15.33
C VAL A 361 -12.70 -16.95 14.54
N ALA A 362 -13.08 -17.30 13.31
CA ALA A 362 -14.00 -16.50 12.50
C ALA A 362 -15.40 -16.39 13.12
N SER A 363 -15.95 -17.48 13.68
CA SER A 363 -17.24 -17.42 14.39
C SER A 363 -17.17 -16.58 15.65
N ASP A 364 -16.08 -16.69 16.41
CA ASP A 364 -15.93 -16.04 17.71
C ASP A 364 -15.61 -14.54 17.57
N THR A 365 -14.78 -14.18 16.57
CA THR A 365 -14.33 -12.79 16.34
C THR A 365 -15.17 -12.05 15.30
N LYS A 366 -15.95 -12.76 14.48
CA LYS A 366 -16.68 -12.26 13.30
C LYS A 366 -15.78 -11.54 12.29
N PHE A 367 -14.48 -11.83 12.28
CA PHE A 367 -13.51 -11.25 11.35
C PHE A 367 -13.36 -12.16 10.13
N PHE A 368 -13.82 -11.69 8.97
CA PHE A 368 -13.79 -12.44 7.71
C PHE A 368 -12.73 -12.02 6.67
N PRO A 369 -12.07 -10.83 6.73
CA PRO A 369 -11.03 -10.50 5.77
C PRO A 369 -9.96 -11.60 5.72
N GLY A 370 -9.57 -12.01 4.52
CA GLY A 370 -8.59 -13.07 4.29
C GLY A 370 -9.10 -14.52 4.38
N LEU A 371 -10.38 -14.74 4.73
CA LEU A 371 -11.00 -16.07 4.76
C LEU A 371 -11.74 -16.46 3.48
N GLY A 372 -12.16 -15.47 2.68
CA GLY A 372 -12.89 -15.67 1.44
C GLY A 372 -12.00 -15.59 0.20
N LEU A 373 -12.21 -16.47 -0.77
CA LEU A 373 -11.77 -16.31 -2.16
C LEU A 373 -12.93 -15.85 -3.04
N ALA A 374 -12.66 -15.18 -4.15
CA ALA A 374 -13.69 -14.70 -5.07
C ALA A 374 -13.63 -15.45 -6.40
N LEU A 375 -14.80 -15.83 -6.92
CA LEU A 375 -15.02 -16.40 -8.24
C LEU A 375 -15.89 -15.45 -9.04
N ALA A 376 -15.45 -15.06 -10.24
CA ALA A 376 -16.31 -14.44 -11.24
C ALA A 376 -16.85 -15.50 -12.19
N PHE A 377 -18.04 -15.24 -12.73
CA PHE A 377 -18.76 -16.14 -13.63
C PHE A 377 -19.12 -15.45 -14.94
N HIS A 378 -19.31 -16.22 -16.01
CA HIS A 378 -19.71 -15.71 -17.33
C HIS A 378 -21.11 -15.07 -17.35
N ASP A 379 -21.95 -15.34 -16.35
CA ASP A 379 -23.23 -14.67 -16.16
C ASP A 379 -23.11 -13.25 -15.57
N GLY A 380 -21.89 -12.81 -15.25
CA GLY A 380 -21.59 -11.50 -14.67
C GLY A 380 -21.67 -11.46 -13.14
N SER A 381 -21.97 -12.57 -12.47
CA SER A 381 -21.96 -12.66 -11.02
C SER A 381 -20.54 -12.84 -10.45
N VAL A 382 -20.35 -12.42 -9.20
CA VAL A 382 -19.15 -12.68 -8.41
C VAL A 382 -19.59 -13.32 -7.09
N GLN A 383 -19.02 -14.47 -6.74
CA GLN A 383 -19.28 -15.12 -5.47
C GLN A 383 -18.01 -15.15 -4.61
N ILE A 384 -18.16 -14.85 -3.33
CA ILE A 384 -17.12 -15.07 -2.33
C ILE A 384 -17.39 -16.40 -1.64
N LEU A 385 -16.43 -17.32 -1.71
CA LEU A 385 -16.48 -18.63 -1.07
C LEU A 385 -15.46 -18.70 0.06
N HIS A 386 -15.77 -19.44 1.13
CA HIS A 386 -14.79 -19.72 2.18
C HIS A 386 -13.63 -20.54 1.61
N ARG A 387 -12.39 -20.10 1.87
CA ARG A 387 -11.19 -20.59 1.19
C ARG A 387 -10.89 -22.08 1.29
N LEU A 388 -11.31 -22.73 2.38
CA LEU A 388 -11.12 -24.19 2.56
C LEU A 388 -12.37 -25.00 2.36
N SER A 389 -13.52 -24.52 2.84
CA SER A 389 -14.77 -25.30 2.82
C SER A 389 -15.58 -25.05 1.54
N LEU A 390 -15.21 -24.05 0.76
CA LEU A 390 -15.88 -23.61 -0.47
C LEU A 390 -17.36 -23.29 -0.30
N HIS A 391 -17.82 -23.05 0.94
CA HIS A 391 -19.17 -22.60 1.22
C HIS A 391 -19.32 -21.14 0.79
N THR A 392 -20.43 -20.81 0.12
CA THR A 392 -20.73 -19.44 -0.29
C THR A 392 -20.91 -18.55 0.93
N MET A 393 -20.06 -17.54 1.01
CA MET A 393 -20.13 -16.47 2.01
C MET A 393 -20.90 -15.28 1.45
N GLY A 394 -20.83 -15.04 0.14
CA GLY A 394 -21.40 -13.85 -0.49
C GLY A 394 -21.62 -13.95 -1.98
N VAL A 395 -22.61 -13.21 -2.48
CA VAL A 395 -22.88 -13.09 -3.92
C VAL A 395 -23.07 -11.63 -4.28
N PHE A 396 -22.52 -11.24 -5.42
CA PHE A 396 -22.68 -9.97 -6.09
C PHE A 396 -23.16 -10.23 -7.51
N TYR A 397 -24.19 -9.54 -7.94
CA TYR A 397 -24.67 -9.60 -9.32
C TYR A 397 -24.23 -8.31 -10.02
N GLY A 398 -23.39 -8.45 -11.05
CA GLY A 398 -22.98 -7.32 -11.90
C GLY A 398 -24.21 -6.58 -12.42
N GLY A 399 -24.14 -5.24 -12.42
CA GLY A 399 -25.25 -4.30 -12.66
C GLY A 399 -25.86 -4.31 -14.06
N SER A 400 -26.23 -5.47 -14.57
CA SER A 400 -27.14 -5.66 -15.72
C SER A 400 -28.56 -5.17 -15.43
N SER A 401 -28.83 -4.69 -14.21
CA SER A 401 -30.09 -4.09 -13.78
C SER A 401 -29.89 -2.63 -13.34
N SER A 402 -29.28 -1.81 -14.20
CA SER A 402 -29.55 -0.37 -14.13
C SER A 402 -31.01 -0.13 -14.53
N GLY A 403 -31.92 -0.17 -13.54
CA GLY A 403 -33.32 0.22 -13.70
C GLY A 403 -34.37 -0.69 -13.09
N SER A 404 -34.27 -1.08 -11.82
CA SER A 404 -35.46 -1.30 -10.98
C SER A 404 -35.06 -1.43 -9.52
N SER A 405 -35.32 -0.38 -8.75
CA SER A 405 -35.59 -0.48 -7.32
C SER A 405 -36.51 -1.67 -7.05
N GLN A 406 -36.26 -2.37 -5.93
CA GLN A 406 -37.15 -3.33 -5.30
C GLN A 406 -38.63 -2.96 -5.51
N ARG A 407 -39.32 -3.74 -6.35
CA ARG A 407 -40.74 -4.03 -6.17
C ARG A 407 -40.83 -5.54 -6.04
N THR A 408 -41.02 -5.98 -4.80
CA THR A 408 -41.49 -7.31 -4.46
C THR A 408 -42.86 -7.55 -5.09
N ASP A 409 -43.08 -8.79 -5.53
CA ASP A 409 -44.31 -9.38 -6.07
C ASP A 409 -44.70 -9.07 -7.53
N GLU A 410 -44.08 -9.78 -8.48
CA GLU A 410 -44.78 -10.34 -9.66
C GLU A 410 -44.03 -11.59 -10.19
N PRO A 411 -44.73 -12.60 -10.75
CA PRO A 411 -44.14 -13.86 -11.17
C PRO A 411 -43.22 -13.69 -12.40
N PRO A 412 -42.22 -14.58 -12.59
CA PRO A 412 -41.20 -14.40 -13.61
C PRO A 412 -41.77 -14.65 -15.01
N ILE A 413 -42.15 -13.58 -15.71
CA ILE A 413 -42.38 -13.64 -17.15
C ILE A 413 -41.02 -13.89 -17.81
N LYS A 414 -40.88 -15.06 -18.45
CA LYS A 414 -39.74 -15.42 -19.33
C LYS A 414 -39.61 -14.40 -20.46
N ARG A 415 -38.89 -13.30 -20.23
CA ARG A 415 -38.34 -12.49 -21.32
C ARG A 415 -37.14 -13.22 -21.90
N GLN A 416 -37.31 -13.67 -23.13
CA GLN A 416 -36.26 -14.20 -24.00
C GLN A 416 -35.13 -13.16 -24.08
N ARG A 417 -33.97 -13.44 -23.46
CA ARG A 417 -32.77 -12.59 -23.55
C ARG A 417 -32.23 -12.68 -24.98
N GLY A 418 -32.19 -11.57 -25.70
CA GLY A 418 -31.52 -11.47 -26.99
C GLY A 418 -30.01 -11.71 -26.85
N GLY A 419 -29.41 -12.36 -27.87
CA GLY A 419 -28.04 -12.90 -27.88
C GLY A 419 -26.90 -11.88 -27.94
N GLY A 420 -26.85 -10.93 -27.00
CA GLY A 420 -25.63 -10.16 -26.72
C GLY A 420 -24.71 -10.92 -25.75
N ALA A 421 -23.39 -10.81 -25.92
CA ALA A 421 -22.44 -11.37 -24.96
C ALA A 421 -22.59 -10.70 -23.59
N THR A 422 -22.83 -11.49 -22.54
CA THR A 422 -22.98 -10.99 -21.16
C THR A 422 -21.70 -10.33 -20.67
N ILE A 423 -21.82 -9.17 -19.99
CA ILE A 423 -20.69 -8.50 -19.34
C ILE A 423 -20.23 -9.36 -18.16
N HIS A 424 -18.96 -9.73 -18.14
CA HIS A 424 -18.36 -10.50 -17.06
C HIS A 424 -16.89 -10.12 -16.86
N PHE A 425 -16.39 -10.39 -15.65
CA PHE A 425 -14.99 -10.14 -15.31
C PHE A 425 -14.08 -11.20 -15.95
N LYS A 426 -13.07 -10.76 -16.70
CA LYS A 426 -12.02 -11.64 -17.23
C LYS A 426 -10.87 -11.83 -16.23
N THR A 427 -10.70 -10.88 -15.32
CA THR A 427 -9.66 -10.93 -14.29
C THR A 427 -10.15 -10.24 -13.02
N LEU A 428 -9.71 -10.76 -11.88
CA LEU A 428 -10.07 -10.28 -10.54
C LEU A 428 -8.85 -10.33 -9.62
N GLN A 429 -8.70 -9.35 -8.74
CA GLN A 429 -7.65 -9.31 -7.72
C GLN A 429 -8.15 -8.70 -6.42
N PHE A 430 -7.84 -9.34 -5.29
CA PHE A 430 -8.04 -8.73 -3.99
C PHE A 430 -6.95 -7.69 -3.68
N SER A 431 -7.39 -6.66 -2.96
CA SER A 431 -6.53 -5.77 -2.17
C SER A 431 -5.81 -6.53 -1.06
N TRP A 432 -4.76 -5.91 -0.49
CA TRP A 432 -3.91 -6.58 0.49
C TRP A 432 -4.58 -6.79 1.85
N THR A 433 -5.56 -5.97 2.24
CA THR A 433 -6.38 -6.23 3.44
C THR A 433 -7.64 -7.04 3.14
N SER A 434 -7.88 -7.39 1.87
CA SER A 434 -9.07 -8.12 1.39
C SER A 434 -10.40 -7.38 1.60
N LEU A 435 -10.36 -6.05 1.78
CA LEU A 435 -11.55 -5.19 1.94
C LEU A 435 -12.04 -4.55 0.63
N ALA A 436 -11.30 -4.78 -0.45
CA ALA A 436 -11.65 -4.38 -1.80
C ALA A 436 -11.23 -5.45 -2.83
N LEU A 437 -11.94 -5.48 -3.94
CA LEU A 437 -11.72 -6.32 -5.11
C LEU A 437 -11.69 -5.42 -6.34
N VAL A 438 -10.67 -5.58 -7.18
CA VAL A 438 -10.65 -4.96 -8.52
C VAL A 438 -10.96 -6.01 -9.56
N GLY A 439 -11.79 -5.65 -10.53
CA GLY A 439 -12.08 -6.49 -11.69
C GLY A 439 -12.01 -5.72 -12.99
N VAL A 440 -11.49 -6.35 -14.04
CA VAL A 440 -11.57 -5.81 -15.40
C VAL A 440 -12.51 -6.68 -16.21
N ASP A 441 -13.53 -6.06 -16.78
CA ASP A 441 -14.55 -6.75 -17.56
C ASP A 441 -14.10 -7.05 -18.99
N ASN A 442 -14.88 -7.85 -19.70
CA ASN A 442 -14.68 -8.18 -21.11
C ASN A 442 -14.86 -6.98 -22.07
N HIS A 443 -15.13 -5.77 -21.57
CA HIS A 443 -15.09 -4.50 -22.31
C HIS A 443 -13.89 -3.62 -21.93
N GLY A 444 -13.01 -4.09 -21.03
CA GLY A 444 -11.81 -3.35 -20.61
C GLY A 444 -12.11 -2.26 -19.59
N LYS A 445 -13.29 -2.25 -18.96
CA LYS A 445 -13.62 -1.33 -17.86
C LYS A 445 -13.10 -1.87 -16.55
N LEU A 446 -12.56 -0.98 -15.72
CA LEU A 446 -12.07 -1.30 -14.40
C LEU A 446 -13.15 -1.02 -13.35
N HIS A 447 -13.51 -2.03 -12.57
CA HIS A 447 -14.50 -1.93 -11.50
C HIS A 447 -13.79 -2.08 -10.16
N MET A 448 -13.99 -1.10 -9.28
CA MET A 448 -13.57 -1.15 -7.89
C MET A 448 -14.76 -1.55 -7.02
N ILE A 449 -14.66 -2.71 -6.35
CA ILE A 449 -15.73 -3.30 -5.54
C ILE A 449 -15.29 -3.34 -4.08
N ARG A 450 -16.07 -2.70 -3.20
CA ARG A 450 -15.94 -2.83 -1.75
C ARG A 450 -16.33 -4.22 -1.31
N VAL A 451 -15.54 -4.83 -0.44
CA VAL A 451 -15.84 -6.11 0.21
C VAL A 451 -16.01 -5.86 1.70
N SER A 452 -17.23 -6.06 2.21
CA SER A 452 -17.53 -5.79 3.61
C SER A 452 -16.71 -6.70 4.55
N PRO A 453 -16.08 -6.15 5.60
CA PRO A 453 -15.31 -6.95 6.57
C PRO A 453 -16.18 -7.99 7.30
N SER A 454 -17.48 -7.74 7.42
CA SER A 454 -18.42 -8.64 8.08
C SER A 454 -19.03 -9.68 7.15
N MET A 455 -18.73 -9.62 5.85
CA MET A 455 -19.37 -10.43 4.82
C MET A 455 -20.89 -10.42 4.95
N GLY A 456 -21.47 -9.23 5.17
CA GLY A 456 -22.93 -9.02 5.25
C GLY A 456 -23.56 -9.34 6.60
N GLN A 457 -22.80 -9.83 7.58
CA GLN A 457 -23.29 -9.95 8.95
C GLN A 457 -23.49 -8.57 9.58
N MET A 458 -24.58 -8.41 10.34
CA MET A 458 -24.79 -7.22 11.15
C MET A 458 -23.79 -7.23 12.32
N LEU A 459 -22.89 -6.25 12.33
CA LEU A 459 -21.96 -6.02 13.42
C LEU A 459 -22.43 -4.83 14.24
N ASP A 460 -22.25 -4.89 15.55
CA ASP A 460 -22.30 -3.70 16.38
C ASP A 460 -21.11 -2.78 16.02
N MET A 461 -21.29 -1.48 16.27
CA MET A 461 -20.29 -0.47 15.90
C MET A 461 -18.94 -0.70 16.57
N ASN A 462 -18.91 -1.26 17.79
CA ASN A 462 -17.65 -1.49 18.50
C ASN A 462 -16.84 -2.61 17.85
N THR A 463 -17.49 -3.69 17.42
CA THR A 463 -16.84 -4.79 16.69
C THR A 463 -16.31 -4.32 15.33
N LEU A 464 -17.11 -3.53 14.58
CA LEU A 464 -16.66 -2.97 13.30
C LEU A 464 -15.43 -2.06 13.49
N LEU A 465 -15.47 -1.15 14.48
CA LEU A 465 -14.34 -0.29 14.81
C LEU A 465 -13.09 -1.10 15.18
N ARG A 466 -13.25 -2.19 15.93
CA ARG A 466 -12.14 -3.09 16.29
C ARG A 466 -11.51 -3.75 15.07
N HIS A 467 -12.32 -4.24 14.12
CA HIS A 467 -11.80 -4.87 12.89
C HIS A 467 -11.03 -3.88 12.02
N LEU A 468 -11.55 -2.66 11.84
CA LEU A 468 -10.87 -1.62 11.08
C LEU A 468 -9.59 -1.17 11.79
N LEU A 469 -9.63 -1.00 13.11
CA LEU A 469 -8.46 -0.67 13.92
C LEU A 469 -7.35 -1.73 13.76
N PHE A 470 -7.71 -3.01 13.87
CA PHE A 470 -6.77 -4.12 13.71
C PHE A 470 -6.08 -4.14 12.34
N LEU A 471 -6.81 -3.81 11.26
CA LEU A 471 -6.24 -3.70 9.92
C LEU A 471 -5.38 -2.43 9.74
N LEU A 472 -5.75 -1.31 10.35
CA LEU A 472 -4.92 -0.10 10.38
C LEU A 472 -3.59 -0.33 11.11
N GLU A 473 -3.63 -1.03 12.25
CA GLU A 473 -2.44 -1.47 12.98
C GLU A 473 -1.55 -2.37 12.10
N TYR A 474 -2.16 -3.34 11.41
CA TYR A 474 -1.45 -4.21 10.48
C TYR A 474 -0.75 -3.42 9.36
N CYS A 475 -1.46 -2.48 8.72
CA CYS A 475 -0.90 -1.61 7.69
C CYS A 475 0.24 -0.75 8.25
N MET A 476 0.09 -0.20 9.46
CA MET A 476 1.10 0.61 10.12
C MET A 476 2.38 -0.18 10.41
N VAL A 477 2.27 -1.42 10.91
CA VAL A 477 3.42 -2.30 11.22
C VAL A 477 4.11 -2.79 9.95
N THR A 478 3.35 -3.24 8.96
CA THR A 478 3.88 -3.76 7.68
C THR A 478 4.43 -2.66 6.77
N GLY A 479 3.87 -1.45 6.85
CA GLY A 479 4.10 -0.38 5.88
C GLY A 479 3.28 -0.54 4.59
N TYR A 480 2.31 -1.48 4.56
CA TYR A 480 1.35 -1.57 3.47
C TYR A 480 0.40 -0.36 3.49
N ASP A 481 -0.08 -0.01 2.31
CA ASP A 481 -1.00 1.11 2.16
C ASP A 481 -2.41 0.73 2.67
N TRP A 482 -3.04 1.64 3.41
CA TRP A 482 -4.31 1.44 4.12
C TRP A 482 -5.54 1.96 3.37
N TRP A 483 -5.41 2.36 2.11
CA TRP A 483 -6.49 2.97 1.32
C TRP A 483 -7.77 2.12 1.27
N ASP A 484 -7.65 0.81 1.11
CA ASP A 484 -8.78 -0.12 1.06
C ASP A 484 -9.53 -0.22 2.41
N VAL A 485 -8.85 -0.02 3.53
CA VAL A 485 -9.46 0.11 4.86
C VAL A 485 -10.29 1.39 4.95
N LEU A 486 -9.80 2.49 4.38
CA LEU A 486 -10.50 3.78 4.38
C LEU A 486 -11.84 3.73 3.64
N LEU A 487 -12.02 2.83 2.67
CA LEU A 487 -13.29 2.64 1.96
C LEU A 487 -14.47 2.30 2.88
N HIS A 488 -14.19 1.74 4.07
CA HIS A 488 -15.18 1.32 5.05
C HIS A 488 -15.30 2.27 6.25
N VAL A 489 -14.47 3.32 6.32
CA VAL A 489 -14.50 4.31 7.39
C VAL A 489 -15.54 5.39 7.08
N GLN A 490 -16.60 5.44 7.87
CA GLN A 490 -17.63 6.48 7.79
C GLN A 490 -17.20 7.75 8.55
N PRO A 491 -17.68 8.95 8.17
CA PRO A 491 -17.32 10.21 8.84
C PRO A 491 -17.51 10.19 10.37
N GLY A 492 -18.58 9.56 10.86
CA GLY A 492 -18.86 9.43 12.29
C GLY A 492 -17.91 8.51 13.07
N MET A 493 -17.13 7.67 12.38
CA MET A 493 -16.17 6.73 12.98
C MET A 493 -14.78 7.35 13.16
N VAL A 494 -14.49 8.44 12.43
CA VAL A 494 -13.15 9.02 12.32
C VAL A 494 -12.56 9.37 13.67
N HIS A 495 -13.30 10.09 14.53
CA HIS A 495 -12.82 10.49 15.84
C HIS A 495 -12.46 9.26 16.70
N SER A 496 -13.34 8.26 16.77
CA SER A 496 -13.10 7.08 17.60
C SER A 496 -11.91 6.25 17.11
N LEU A 497 -11.70 6.13 15.80
CA LEU A 497 -10.55 5.42 15.24
C LEU A 497 -9.24 6.15 15.52
N VAL A 498 -9.22 7.49 15.38
CA VAL A 498 -8.01 8.30 15.63
C VAL A 498 -7.56 8.20 17.09
N GLU A 499 -8.49 8.26 18.05
CA GLU A 499 -8.16 8.14 19.48
C GLU A 499 -7.74 6.71 19.84
N LYS A 500 -8.53 5.70 19.47
CA LYS A 500 -8.19 4.30 19.79
C LYS A 500 -6.85 3.88 19.17
N LEU A 501 -6.57 4.26 17.93
CA LEU A 501 -5.27 4.01 17.30
C LEU A 501 -4.12 4.67 18.05
N HIS A 502 -4.36 5.85 18.62
CA HIS A 502 -3.37 6.52 19.46
C HIS A 502 -3.11 5.77 20.75
N GLU A 503 -4.17 5.36 21.45
CA GLU A 503 -4.07 4.62 22.70
C GLU A 503 -3.30 3.30 22.50
N GLU A 504 -3.63 2.53 21.47
CA GLU A 504 -2.94 1.26 21.19
C GLU A 504 -1.46 1.49 20.85
N TYR A 505 -1.13 2.55 20.11
CA TYR A 505 0.25 2.94 19.86
C TYR A 505 0.98 3.32 21.15
N MET A 506 0.36 4.10 22.05
CA MET A 506 0.97 4.53 23.30
C MET A 506 1.20 3.38 24.30
N ARG A 507 0.48 2.26 24.14
CA ARG A 507 0.71 1.04 24.92
C ARG A 507 1.92 0.23 24.43
N GLN A 508 2.48 0.53 23.26
CA GLN A 508 3.65 -0.20 22.75
C GLN A 508 4.93 0.21 23.50
N ASN A 509 5.97 -0.61 23.41
CA ASN A 509 7.29 -0.24 23.93
C ASN A 509 7.88 0.97 23.17
N GLN A 510 8.80 1.68 23.82
CA GLN A 510 9.38 2.93 23.30
C GLN A 510 10.09 2.75 21.95
N ALA A 511 10.78 1.61 21.74
CA ALA A 511 11.47 1.33 20.49
C ALA A 511 10.48 1.22 19.30
N LEU A 512 9.36 0.52 19.50
CA LEU A 512 8.33 0.37 18.47
C LEU A 512 7.59 1.69 18.23
N GLN A 513 7.30 2.44 19.29
CA GLN A 513 6.74 3.79 19.17
C GLN A 513 7.63 4.68 18.30
N GLN A 514 8.94 4.71 18.55
CA GLN A 514 9.88 5.50 17.77
C GLN A 514 9.83 5.14 16.28
N VAL A 515 9.82 3.85 15.93
CA VAL A 515 9.76 3.36 14.55
C VAL A 515 8.43 3.73 13.85
N LEU A 516 7.32 3.71 14.58
CA LEU A 516 5.99 3.95 14.02
C LEU A 516 5.51 5.41 14.12
N SER A 517 6.24 6.27 14.82
CA SER A 517 5.88 7.65 15.16
C SER A 517 5.37 8.49 13.98
N THR A 518 6.03 8.45 12.83
CA THR A 518 5.58 9.17 11.62
C THR A 518 4.44 8.46 10.91
N ARG A 519 4.39 7.12 10.95
CA ARG A 519 3.32 6.33 10.32
C ARG A 519 1.99 6.54 10.99
N ILE A 520 1.93 6.59 12.33
CA ILE A 520 0.69 6.85 13.04
C ILE A 520 0.12 8.24 12.69
N LEU A 521 0.97 9.26 12.60
CA LEU A 521 0.53 10.60 12.20
C LEU A 521 -0.02 10.61 10.77
N ALA A 522 0.61 9.88 9.84
CA ALA A 522 0.13 9.74 8.48
C ALA A 522 -1.23 9.02 8.38
N VAL A 523 -1.43 7.95 9.17
CA VAL A 523 -2.72 7.24 9.24
C VAL A 523 -3.80 8.16 9.83
N LYS A 524 -3.52 8.84 10.96
CA LYS A 524 -4.43 9.80 11.58
C LYS A 524 -4.81 10.94 10.62
N ALA A 525 -3.83 11.48 9.89
CA ALA A 525 -4.08 12.50 8.88
C ALA A 525 -5.01 11.98 7.77
N SER A 526 -4.85 10.73 7.33
CA SER A 526 -5.71 10.12 6.32
C SER A 526 -7.13 9.91 6.82
N LEU A 527 -7.29 9.46 8.08
CA LEU A 527 -8.60 9.32 8.74
C LEU A 527 -9.30 10.67 8.90
N CYS A 528 -8.59 11.70 9.37
CA CYS A 528 -9.17 13.03 9.57
C CYS A 528 -9.67 13.70 8.28
N LYS A 529 -9.15 13.31 7.10
CA LYS A 529 -9.67 13.79 5.81
C LYS A 529 -11.06 13.25 5.46
N LEU A 530 -11.48 12.17 6.10
CA LEU A 530 -12.74 11.49 5.84
C LEU A 530 -13.94 12.14 6.53
N SER A 531 -13.76 13.26 7.23
CA SER A 531 -14.85 14.01 7.87
C SER A 531 -14.53 15.51 7.85
N SER A 532 -15.50 16.32 7.43
CA SER A 532 -15.35 17.79 7.44
C SER A 532 -15.10 18.34 8.86
N ALA A 533 -15.66 17.70 9.88
CA ALA A 533 -15.49 18.08 11.28
C ALA A 533 -14.05 17.89 11.79
N THR A 534 -13.24 17.06 11.13
CA THR A 534 -11.84 16.79 11.53
C THR A 534 -10.83 17.16 10.45
N ALA A 535 -11.26 17.77 9.34
CA ALA A 535 -10.38 18.15 8.23
C ALA A 535 -9.22 19.07 8.66
N ALA A 536 -9.48 20.02 9.56
CA ALA A 536 -8.43 20.88 10.14
C ALA A 536 -7.36 20.08 10.90
N ARG A 537 -7.74 19.03 11.66
CA ARG A 537 -6.79 18.12 12.34
C ARG A 537 -5.90 17.37 11.36
N ALA A 538 -6.36 17.10 10.13
CA ALA A 538 -5.52 16.50 9.11
C ALA A 538 -4.36 17.43 8.70
N CYS A 539 -4.61 18.76 8.64
CA CYS A 539 -3.57 19.75 8.42
C CYS A 539 -2.58 19.77 9.59
N ASP A 540 -3.08 19.68 10.83
CA ASP A 540 -2.22 19.66 12.02
C ASP A 540 -1.24 18.47 11.98
N PHE A 541 -1.73 17.27 11.68
CA PHE A 541 -0.86 16.10 11.58
C PHE A 541 0.18 16.21 10.47
N HIS A 542 -0.15 16.84 9.34
CA HIS A 542 0.82 17.09 8.28
C HIS A 542 1.85 18.15 8.68
N ALA A 543 1.45 19.22 9.35
CA ALA A 543 2.38 20.21 9.89
C ALA A 543 3.29 19.58 10.94
N LYS A 544 2.77 18.62 11.73
CA LYS A 544 3.54 17.89 12.74
C LYS A 544 4.58 16.98 12.10
N LEU A 545 4.21 16.30 11.00
CA LEU A 545 5.16 15.53 10.19
C LEU A 545 6.29 16.42 9.63
N LEU A 546 5.96 17.61 9.11
CA LEU A 546 6.94 18.57 8.62
C LEU A 546 7.85 19.09 9.74
N LEU A 547 7.29 19.46 10.89
CA LEU A 547 8.05 19.90 12.07
C LEU A 547 9.01 18.82 12.56
N ILE A 548 8.55 17.57 12.69
CA ILE A 548 9.40 16.42 13.07
C ILE A 548 10.55 16.25 12.06
N ALA A 549 10.25 16.36 10.76
CA ALA A 549 11.26 16.26 9.71
C ALA A 549 12.31 17.38 9.82
N ILE A 550 11.87 18.63 9.97
CA ILE A 550 12.76 19.80 10.13
C ILE A 550 13.60 19.62 11.39
N CYS A 551 12.98 19.31 12.52
CA CYS A 551 13.66 19.08 13.80
C CYS A 551 14.73 18.00 13.71
N SER A 552 14.40 16.84 13.15
CA SER A 552 15.37 15.75 12.92
C SER A 552 16.54 16.20 12.03
N THR A 553 16.26 16.99 11.00
CA THR A 553 17.29 17.46 10.08
C THR A 553 18.21 18.47 10.75
N LEU A 554 17.65 19.48 11.41
CA LEU A 554 18.43 20.53 12.06
C LEU A 554 19.25 19.97 13.24
N LYS A 555 18.66 19.11 14.08
CA LYS A 555 19.41 18.42 15.16
C LYS A 555 20.54 17.54 14.64
N SER A 556 20.39 16.92 13.46
CA SER A 556 21.44 16.09 12.85
C SER A 556 22.67 16.88 12.38
N LEU A 557 22.58 18.21 12.31
CA LEU A 557 23.72 19.07 12.00
C LEU A 557 24.64 19.25 13.21
N LEU A 558 24.11 19.14 14.43
CA LEU A 558 24.87 19.36 15.66
C LEU A 558 25.98 18.31 15.82
N ARG A 559 27.15 18.74 16.29
CA ARG A 559 28.33 17.87 16.42
C ARG A 559 28.80 17.80 17.86
N PRO A 560 29.09 16.61 18.40
CA PRO A 560 29.69 16.52 19.73
C PRO A 560 31.11 17.12 19.71
N HIS A 561 31.46 17.86 20.76
CA HIS A 561 32.76 18.51 20.89
C HIS A 561 33.93 17.50 21.04
N THR A 562 33.65 16.30 21.55
CA THR A 562 34.60 15.18 21.65
C THR A 562 34.01 13.92 21.01
N LEU A 563 34.76 13.28 20.10
CA LEU A 563 34.31 12.11 19.34
C LEU A 563 34.11 10.84 20.18
N ASN A 564 34.63 10.80 21.42
CA ASN A 564 34.71 9.60 22.28
C ASN A 564 33.94 9.71 23.61
N THR A 565 33.01 10.67 23.78
CA THR A 565 32.14 10.69 24.97
C THR A 565 30.85 9.88 24.75
N PRO A 566 30.44 8.98 25.67
CA PRO A 566 29.29 8.11 25.46
C PRO A 566 27.94 8.72 25.90
N ASP A 567 26.90 8.13 25.32
CA ASP A 567 25.46 8.05 25.66
C ASP A 567 24.45 9.10 25.15
N LYS A 568 24.76 10.40 24.99
CA LYS A 568 23.74 11.38 24.52
C LYS A 568 24.25 12.32 23.43
N SER A 569 23.48 12.46 22.34
CA SER A 569 23.80 13.40 21.26
C SER A 569 23.57 14.86 21.71
N PRO A 570 24.20 15.86 21.06
CA PRO A 570 23.89 17.28 21.31
C PRO A 570 22.39 17.60 21.18
N GLY A 571 21.70 16.95 20.23
CA GLY A 571 20.26 17.08 20.07
C GLY A 571 19.46 16.55 21.27
N ASP A 572 19.91 15.45 21.88
CA ASP A 572 19.28 14.90 23.08
C ASP A 572 19.53 15.80 24.29
N ARG A 573 20.73 16.40 24.40
CA ARG A 573 21.05 17.39 25.43
C ARG A 573 20.18 18.64 25.31
N LEU A 574 20.01 19.17 24.10
CA LEU A 574 19.11 20.30 23.82
C LEU A 574 17.68 19.97 24.28
N THR A 575 17.18 18.79 23.89
CA THR A 575 15.85 18.29 24.28
C THR A 575 15.72 18.25 25.81
N GLU A 576 16.70 17.68 26.51
CA GLU A 576 16.70 17.58 27.97
C GLU A 576 16.72 18.94 28.67
N ILE A 577 17.55 19.87 28.21
CA ILE A 577 17.66 21.22 28.79
C ILE A 577 16.39 22.02 28.55
N CYS A 578 15.86 22.03 27.32
CA CYS A 578 14.62 22.73 26.99
C CYS A 578 13.40 22.16 27.73
N ALA A 579 13.36 20.85 27.99
CA ALA A 579 12.29 20.23 28.76
C ALA A 579 12.32 20.60 30.26
N LYS A 580 13.52 20.80 30.82
CA LYS A 580 13.71 21.13 32.25
C LYS A 580 13.63 22.64 32.53
N ASN A 581 14.13 23.46 31.62
CA ASN A 581 14.22 24.90 31.81
C ASN A 581 12.88 25.61 31.51
N THR A 582 12.34 26.30 32.52
CA THR A 582 11.06 27.03 32.44
C THR A 582 11.22 28.53 32.22
N ASP A 583 12.45 29.04 32.09
CA ASP A 583 12.70 30.45 31.80
C ASP A 583 12.05 30.84 30.47
N THR A 584 11.41 32.00 30.49
CA THR A 584 10.78 32.60 29.31
C THR A 584 11.75 33.45 28.49
N ASP A 585 12.95 33.68 29.02
CA ASP A 585 14.04 34.41 28.37
C ASP A 585 14.93 33.42 27.63
N ILE A 586 14.94 33.50 26.30
CA ILE A 586 15.67 32.58 25.43
C ILE A 586 17.18 32.60 25.72
N ASP A 587 17.74 33.76 26.07
CA ASP A 587 19.18 33.90 26.27
C ASP A 587 19.61 33.21 27.58
N LYS A 588 18.75 33.20 28.61
CA LYS A 588 18.99 32.42 29.85
C LYS A 588 18.96 30.91 29.61
N VAL A 589 18.09 30.43 28.73
CA VAL A 589 18.04 29.01 28.38
C VAL A 589 19.36 28.60 27.70
N MET A 590 19.85 29.42 26.77
CA MET A 590 21.08 29.16 26.02
C MET A 590 22.35 29.08 26.87
N ILE A 591 22.43 29.82 27.98
CA ILE A 591 23.59 29.77 28.90
C ILE A 591 23.82 28.35 29.45
N ASN A 592 22.76 27.53 29.52
CA ASN A 592 22.86 26.15 29.97
C ASN A 592 23.37 25.18 28.87
N LEU A 593 23.59 25.66 27.65
CA LEU A 593 24.04 24.87 26.50
C LEU A 593 25.52 25.12 26.19
N LYS A 594 26.20 24.07 25.72
CA LYS A 594 27.57 24.16 25.24
C LYS A 594 27.57 24.68 23.81
N THR A 595 27.92 25.96 23.62
CA THR A 595 27.86 26.63 22.32
C THR A 595 28.78 25.98 21.27
N GLU A 596 29.85 25.29 21.67
CA GLU A 596 30.76 24.62 20.73
C GLU A 596 30.07 23.49 19.94
N GLU A 597 29.01 22.89 20.48
CA GLU A 597 28.26 21.79 19.83
C GLU A 597 27.35 22.29 18.70
N PHE A 598 27.12 23.61 18.64
CA PHE A 598 26.22 24.28 17.70
C PHE A 598 26.97 25.02 16.58
N VAL A 599 28.31 25.04 16.63
CA VAL A 599 29.14 25.74 15.64
C VAL A 599 29.05 25.02 14.29
N LEU A 600 28.57 25.74 13.27
CA LEU A 600 28.40 25.24 11.91
C LEU A 600 28.98 26.20 10.87
N ASP A 601 29.41 25.63 9.74
CA ASP A 601 29.71 26.40 8.55
C ASP A 601 28.45 27.12 8.05
N GLY A 602 28.62 28.29 7.43
CA GLY A 602 27.50 29.16 7.04
C GLY A 602 26.68 28.64 5.85
N PRO A 603 27.31 28.07 4.80
CA PRO A 603 26.57 27.62 3.62
C PRO A 603 25.50 26.55 3.89
N PRO A 604 25.70 25.52 4.76
CA PRO A 604 24.64 24.61 5.16
C PRO A 604 23.41 25.29 5.76
N LEU A 605 23.58 26.18 6.72
CA LEU A 605 22.48 26.88 7.39
C LEU A 605 21.73 27.79 6.43
N GLN A 606 22.45 28.58 5.62
CA GLN A 606 21.83 29.44 4.61
C GLN A 606 20.98 28.64 3.62
N SER A 607 21.42 27.43 3.25
CA SER A 607 20.67 26.57 2.33
C SER A 607 19.37 25.99 2.92
N LEU A 608 19.26 25.96 4.24
CA LEU A 608 18.08 25.48 4.99
C LEU A 608 17.25 26.65 5.55
N GLN A 609 17.58 27.90 5.21
CA GLN A 609 16.94 29.10 5.74
C GLN A 609 15.41 29.07 5.59
N GLN A 610 14.90 28.49 4.50
CA GLN A 610 13.45 28.39 4.28
C GLN A 610 12.74 27.49 5.30
N LEU A 611 13.42 26.43 5.77
CA LEU A 611 12.90 25.58 6.84
C LEU A 611 12.96 26.30 8.19
N ILE A 612 14.00 27.10 8.42
CA ILE A 612 14.14 27.94 9.62
C ILE A 612 13.06 29.03 9.64
N GLN A 613 12.84 29.69 8.50
CA GLN A 613 11.78 30.69 8.32
C GLN A 613 10.41 30.07 8.60
N TRP A 614 10.14 28.88 8.03
CA TRP A 614 8.87 28.17 8.27
C TRP A 614 8.61 27.92 9.76
N VAL A 615 9.64 27.56 10.55
CA VAL A 615 9.49 27.38 12.01
C VAL A 615 9.07 28.70 12.68
N GLY A 616 9.74 29.81 12.35
CA GLY A 616 9.41 31.13 12.90
C GLY A 616 8.00 31.60 12.53
N ASP A 617 7.66 31.49 11.25
CA ASP A 617 6.34 31.82 10.70
C ASP A 617 5.24 30.97 11.34
N PHE A 618 5.50 29.67 11.54
CA PHE A 618 4.54 28.77 12.16
C PHE A 618 4.32 29.09 13.65
N VAL A 619 5.37 29.42 14.40
CA VAL A 619 5.23 29.87 15.81
C VAL A 619 4.41 31.17 15.88
N LEU A 620 4.73 32.16 15.03
CA LEU A 620 3.97 33.41 14.96
C LEU A 620 2.51 33.15 14.61
N TYR A 621 2.23 32.31 13.62
CA TYR A 621 0.89 31.93 13.23
C TYR A 621 0.12 31.27 14.38
N LEU A 622 0.73 30.31 15.08
CA LEU A 622 0.08 29.61 16.19
C LEU A 622 -0.30 30.58 17.31
N LEU A 623 0.64 31.41 17.75
CA LEU A 623 0.42 32.36 18.84
C LEU A 623 -0.61 33.43 18.46
N ALA A 624 -0.55 33.97 17.24
CA ALA A 624 -1.53 34.94 16.76
C ALA A 624 -2.95 34.38 16.65
N ASN A 625 -3.09 33.06 16.52
CA ASN A 625 -4.39 32.38 16.51
C ASN A 625 -4.84 31.87 17.87
N LEU A 626 -4.01 31.98 18.91
CA LEU A 626 -4.38 31.59 20.27
C LEU A 626 -5.67 32.26 20.75
N PRO A 627 -5.95 33.55 20.48
CA PRO A 627 -7.20 34.19 20.90
C PRO A 627 -8.46 33.67 20.19
N ASN A 628 -8.29 33.04 19.03
CA ASN A 628 -9.40 32.63 18.16
C ASN A 628 -9.96 31.23 18.49
N GLN A 629 -9.79 30.72 19.73
CA GLN A 629 -10.15 29.33 20.11
C GLN A 629 -11.64 28.99 19.98
N GLY A 630 -12.53 29.98 19.86
CA GLY A 630 -13.98 29.75 19.72
C GLY A 630 -14.41 29.06 18.41
N SER A 631 -13.51 28.93 17.43
CA SER A 631 -13.78 28.24 16.15
C SER A 631 -13.04 26.91 16.07
N ILE A 632 -13.78 25.79 16.16
CA ILE A 632 -13.24 24.41 16.29
C ILE A 632 -12.53 23.90 15.01
N VAL A 633 -12.63 24.63 13.88
CA VAL A 633 -12.23 24.14 12.55
C VAL A 633 -11.17 25.03 11.90
N ARG A 634 -10.08 25.36 12.60
CA ARG A 634 -8.93 26.06 12.02
C ARG A 634 -7.65 25.26 12.14
N PRO A 635 -6.83 25.18 11.06
CA PRO A 635 -5.51 24.58 11.15
C PRO A 635 -4.62 25.29 12.19
N GLY A 636 -3.80 24.50 12.88
CA GLY A 636 -2.95 24.91 13.99
C GLY A 636 -3.58 24.68 15.37
N PHE A 637 -4.90 24.49 15.48
CA PHE A 637 -5.56 24.40 16.78
C PHE A 637 -5.07 23.21 17.62
N GLY A 638 -4.87 22.04 17.00
CA GLY A 638 -4.36 20.86 17.70
C GLY A 638 -2.96 21.05 18.29
N PHE A 639 -2.16 21.97 17.75
CA PHE A 639 -0.82 22.27 18.29
C PHE A 639 -0.85 23.07 19.59
N LEU A 640 -1.85 23.94 19.77
CA LEU A 640 -1.94 24.84 20.92
C LEU A 640 -2.10 24.10 22.25
N ARG A 641 -2.48 22.82 22.20
CA ARG A 641 -2.66 21.93 23.35
C ARG A 641 -1.70 20.73 23.35
N ASP A 642 -0.79 20.65 22.39
CA ASP A 642 0.14 19.53 22.23
C ASP A 642 1.52 19.90 22.80
N GLY A 643 1.71 19.60 24.08
CA GLY A 643 2.92 19.94 24.83
C GLY A 643 4.20 19.44 24.16
N ALA A 644 4.17 18.26 23.53
CA ALA A 644 5.32 17.69 22.83
C ALA A 644 5.68 18.49 21.57
N SER A 645 4.68 18.93 20.79
CA SER A 645 4.93 19.76 19.62
C SER A 645 5.40 21.17 20.01
N LEU A 646 4.82 21.76 21.05
CA LEU A 646 5.25 23.07 21.58
C LEU A 646 6.68 23.00 22.13
N ALA A 647 7.05 21.93 22.84
CA ALA A 647 8.43 21.69 23.27
C ALA A 647 9.39 21.63 22.08
N MET A 648 9.02 20.92 21.02
CA MET A 648 9.83 20.82 19.80
C MET A 648 10.02 22.18 19.13
N LEU A 649 8.99 23.02 19.08
CA LEU A 649 9.12 24.39 18.56
C LEU A 649 10.07 25.23 19.43
N ARG A 650 9.98 25.12 20.76
CA ARG A 650 10.92 25.81 21.67
C ARG A 650 12.36 25.39 21.42
N GLU A 651 12.62 24.09 21.30
CA GLU A 651 13.96 23.58 20.99
C GLU A 651 14.49 24.16 19.67
N MET A 652 13.65 24.22 18.63
CA MET A 652 14.03 24.81 17.34
C MET A 652 14.34 26.30 17.48
N MET A 653 13.53 27.05 18.22
CA MET A 653 13.79 28.48 18.46
C MET A 653 15.13 28.71 19.19
N VAL A 654 15.42 27.93 20.23
CA VAL A 654 16.72 28.03 20.96
C VAL A 654 17.89 27.75 20.01
N MET A 655 17.81 26.67 19.23
CA MET A 655 18.86 26.31 18.29
C MET A 655 19.07 27.37 17.20
N VAL A 656 17.98 27.89 16.63
CA VAL A 656 18.01 28.97 15.63
C VAL A 656 18.58 30.27 16.22
N ARG A 657 18.29 30.59 17.49
CA ARG A 657 18.83 31.77 18.17
C ARG A 657 20.34 31.67 18.34
N ILE A 658 20.86 30.50 18.77
CA ILE A 658 22.30 30.25 18.86
C ILE A 658 22.96 30.44 17.49
N TRP A 659 22.39 29.87 16.43
CA TRP A 659 22.92 30.06 15.07
C TRP A 659 22.84 31.50 14.59
N GLY A 660 21.79 32.24 14.96
CA GLY A 660 21.63 33.65 14.65
C GLY A 660 22.70 34.53 15.28
N LEU A 661 23.12 34.23 16.52
CA LEU A 661 24.23 34.93 17.18
C LEU A 661 25.57 34.69 16.48
N LEU A 662 25.78 33.48 15.96
CA LEU A 662 26.98 33.14 15.18
C LEU A 662 26.92 33.73 13.76
N LYS A 663 25.72 33.72 13.14
CA LYS A 663 25.44 34.13 11.77
C LYS A 663 24.06 34.76 11.66
N PRO A 664 23.95 36.10 11.70
CA PRO A 664 22.67 36.80 11.71
C PRO A 664 21.74 36.46 10.54
N GLY A 665 22.29 36.13 9.36
CA GLY A 665 21.52 35.73 8.18
C GLY A 665 20.76 34.39 8.32
N CYS A 666 20.95 33.66 9.42
CA CYS A 666 20.22 32.42 9.71
C CYS A 666 18.94 32.65 10.54
N LEU A 667 18.68 33.88 11.00
CA LEU A 667 17.48 34.19 11.77
C LEU A 667 16.25 34.25 10.85
N PRO A 668 15.06 33.82 11.30
CA PRO A 668 13.81 34.13 10.63
C PRO A 668 13.64 35.65 10.52
N ILE A 669 13.16 36.10 9.37
CA ILE A 669 12.89 37.51 9.10
C ILE A 669 11.42 37.76 9.41
N TYR A 670 11.16 38.72 10.30
CA TYR A 670 9.81 39.19 10.63
C TYR A 670 9.64 40.61 10.13
N THR A 671 8.46 40.93 9.61
CA THR A 671 8.10 42.32 9.31
C THR A 671 7.45 42.93 10.55
N ALA A 672 8.24 43.65 11.34
CA ALA A 672 7.78 44.29 12.57
C ALA A 672 7.35 45.73 12.33
N THR A 673 6.45 46.24 13.16
CA THR A 673 6.06 47.68 13.15
C THR A 673 7.08 48.56 13.86
N SER A 674 8.07 47.98 14.54
CA SER A 674 9.15 48.67 15.25
C SER A 674 10.51 48.02 14.96
N ASP A 675 11.49 48.83 14.56
CA ASP A 675 12.84 48.37 14.18
C ASP A 675 13.68 47.84 15.36
N ASN A 676 13.33 48.19 16.59
CA ASN A 676 14.06 47.80 17.81
C ASN A 676 13.50 46.55 18.49
N GLN A 677 12.48 45.91 17.92
CA GLN A 677 11.81 44.77 18.54
C GLN A 677 12.58 43.46 18.29
N ASP A 678 12.99 42.77 19.36
CA ASP A 678 13.45 41.37 19.24
C ASP A 678 12.24 40.43 19.13
N SER A 679 11.73 40.27 17.90
CA SER A 679 10.56 39.45 17.61
C SER A 679 10.76 37.99 18.01
N MET A 680 11.98 37.45 17.89
CA MET A 680 12.27 36.06 18.22
C MET A 680 12.19 35.82 19.73
N SER A 681 12.76 36.73 20.52
CA SER A 681 12.67 36.68 21.99
C SER A 681 11.21 36.83 22.46
N LEU A 682 10.45 37.76 21.86
CA LEU A 682 9.01 37.90 22.13
C LEU A 682 8.25 36.59 21.88
N LEU A 683 8.42 36.00 20.69
CA LEU A 683 7.72 34.77 20.32
C LEU A 683 8.13 33.59 21.20
N PHE A 684 9.42 33.48 21.58
CA PHE A 684 9.88 32.42 22.48
C PHE A 684 9.26 32.55 23.86
N ARG A 685 9.15 33.77 24.40
CA ARG A 685 8.51 34.03 25.69
C ARG A 685 7.05 33.60 25.69
N LEU A 686 6.28 33.99 24.68
CA LEU A 686 4.86 33.63 24.54
C LEU A 686 4.69 32.13 24.32
N LEU A 687 5.51 31.51 23.45
CA LEU A 687 5.52 30.07 23.23
C LEU A 687 5.86 29.30 24.51
N THR A 688 6.80 29.82 25.30
CA THR A 688 7.20 29.22 26.58
C THR A 688 6.06 29.25 27.58
N LYS A 689 5.36 30.39 27.72
CA LYS A 689 4.16 30.49 28.56
C LYS A 689 3.09 29.49 28.12
N LEU A 690 2.79 29.41 26.83
CA LEU A 690 1.82 28.45 26.28
C LEU A 690 2.22 27.00 26.54
N TRP A 691 3.49 26.66 26.33
CA TRP A 691 4.00 25.32 26.60
C TRP A 691 3.86 24.94 28.08
N LEU A 692 4.10 25.86 29.02
CA LEU A 692 3.94 25.58 30.45
C LEU A 692 2.50 25.15 30.79
N CYS A 693 1.50 25.70 30.12
CA CYS A 693 0.10 25.32 30.26
C CYS A 693 -0.17 23.89 29.76
N SER A 694 0.56 23.41 28.75
CA SER A 694 0.35 22.10 28.10
C SER A 694 1.45 21.07 28.36
N ARG A 695 2.42 21.37 29.23
CA ARG A 695 3.58 20.50 29.49
C ARG A 695 3.20 19.22 30.21
N ASP A 696 2.21 19.28 31.10
CA ASP A 696 1.70 18.13 31.83
C ASP A 696 0.42 17.61 31.16
N GLU A 697 0.55 16.49 30.43
CA GLU A 697 -0.58 15.85 29.75
C GLU A 697 -1.67 15.36 30.72
N SER A 698 -1.35 15.17 32.00
CA SER A 698 -2.33 14.71 33.00
C SER A 698 -3.21 15.84 33.52
N HIS A 699 -2.74 17.09 33.45
CA HIS A 699 -3.44 18.28 33.95
C HIS A 699 -3.19 19.50 33.03
N PRO A 700 -3.66 19.48 31.77
CA PRO A 700 -3.52 20.63 30.88
C PRO A 700 -4.26 21.84 31.48
N GLN A 701 -3.55 22.95 31.63
CA GLN A 701 -4.11 24.21 32.09
C GLN A 701 -4.56 25.02 30.87
N ASP A 702 -5.69 25.72 30.99
CA ASP A 702 -6.06 26.72 29.99
C ASP A 702 -5.09 27.92 30.07
N PRO A 703 -4.77 28.56 28.92
CA PRO A 703 -3.94 29.75 28.90
C PRO A 703 -4.62 30.87 29.70
N ASP A 704 -3.84 31.61 30.50
CA ASP A 704 -4.36 32.74 31.28
C ASP A 704 -4.78 33.91 30.37
N GLU A 705 -5.69 34.76 30.88
CA GLU A 705 -6.18 35.93 30.12
C GLU A 705 -5.03 36.85 29.69
N GLY A 706 -4.00 36.99 30.54
CA GLY A 706 -2.81 37.77 30.21
C GLY A 706 -2.07 37.27 28.97
N LEU A 707 -1.81 35.95 28.85
CA LEU A 707 -1.18 35.38 27.66
C LEU A 707 -2.05 35.56 26.41
N VAL A 708 -3.36 35.39 26.55
CA VAL A 708 -4.31 35.57 25.44
C VAL A 708 -4.30 37.03 24.96
N ASP A 709 -4.36 38.00 25.87
CA ASP A 709 -4.30 39.43 25.56
C ASP A 709 -2.98 39.82 24.88
N GLU A 710 -1.85 39.31 25.36
CA GLU A 710 -0.57 39.53 24.71
C GLU A 710 -0.53 38.95 23.28
N CYS A 711 -1.14 37.78 23.07
CA CYS A 711 -1.24 37.17 21.75
C CYS A 711 -2.22 37.91 20.81
N CYS A 712 -3.29 38.51 21.34
CA CYS A 712 -4.21 39.39 20.61
C CYS A 712 -3.51 40.58 19.96
N LEU A 713 -2.42 41.06 20.59
CA LEU A 713 -1.65 42.20 20.11
C LEU A 713 -0.57 41.82 19.07
N LEU A 714 -0.30 40.53 18.83
CA LEU A 714 0.71 40.12 17.85
C LEU A 714 0.45 40.64 16.43
N PRO A 715 -0.78 40.59 15.87
CA PRO A 715 -1.04 41.05 14.51
C PRO A 715 -0.80 42.55 14.29
N SER A 716 -0.78 43.36 15.37
CA SER A 716 -0.45 44.79 15.30
C SER A 716 1.05 45.07 15.47
N GLN A 717 1.82 44.11 15.95
CA GLN A 717 3.27 44.20 16.13
C GLN A 717 4.04 43.59 14.97
N LEU A 718 3.54 42.47 14.44
CA LEU A 718 4.20 41.67 13.41
C LEU A 718 3.21 41.35 12.29
N LEU A 719 3.66 41.47 11.04
CA LEU A 719 2.89 41.01 9.89
C LEU A 719 2.72 39.50 9.96
N LEU A 720 1.47 39.03 9.95
CA LEU A 720 1.18 37.61 9.95
C LEU A 720 1.45 37.00 8.57
N PRO A 721 2.25 35.92 8.49
CA PRO A 721 2.47 35.22 7.24
C PRO A 721 1.18 34.53 6.79
N ALA A 722 0.89 34.60 5.50
CA ALA A 722 -0.16 33.78 4.89
C ALA A 722 0.34 32.34 4.81
N MET A 723 -0.04 31.51 5.79
CA MET A 723 0.32 30.09 5.77
C MET A 723 -0.55 29.36 4.75
N ASP A 724 0.10 28.85 3.71
CA ASP A 724 -0.52 28.04 2.68
C ASP A 724 -0.75 26.64 3.27
N TRP A 725 -1.94 26.40 3.80
CA TRP A 725 -2.24 25.15 4.49
C TRP A 725 -2.11 23.97 3.53
N LEU A 726 -1.64 22.88 4.14
CA LEU A 726 -1.36 21.60 3.52
C LEU A 726 -2.48 21.13 2.57
N PRO A 727 -2.14 20.31 1.59
CA PRO A 727 -2.64 20.46 0.23
C PRO A 727 -4.12 20.08 0.08
N ALA A 728 -4.80 20.77 -0.83
CA ALA A 728 -6.15 20.43 -1.25
C ALA A 728 -6.13 19.02 -1.87
N ASN A 729 -6.75 18.05 -1.19
CA ASN A 729 -6.81 16.67 -1.69
C ASN A 729 -7.92 16.54 -2.73
N ASP A 730 -7.56 16.20 -3.97
CA ASP A 730 -8.45 15.91 -5.08
C ASP A 730 -8.79 14.41 -5.24
N GLY A 731 -8.22 13.58 -4.37
CA GLY A 731 -8.36 12.13 -4.34
C GLY A 731 -9.81 11.63 -4.22
N ILE A 732 -10.04 10.42 -4.70
CA ILE A 732 -11.38 9.84 -4.83
C ILE A 732 -11.94 9.35 -3.49
N ILE A 733 -11.10 9.00 -2.49
CA ILE A 733 -11.57 8.38 -1.24
C ILE A 733 -12.57 9.25 -0.46
N THR A 734 -12.40 10.57 -0.47
CA THR A 734 -13.30 11.52 0.18
C THR A 734 -14.62 11.67 -0.59
N LYS A 735 -14.64 11.33 -1.87
CA LYS A 735 -15.79 11.44 -2.79
C LYS A 735 -16.65 10.16 -2.82
N ILE A 736 -16.05 8.97 -2.61
CA ILE A 736 -16.77 7.69 -2.62
C ILE A 736 -17.45 7.40 -1.26
N GLN A 737 -17.36 8.26 -0.25
CA GLN A 737 -18.01 7.97 1.05
C GLN A 737 -19.54 7.83 0.95
N SER A 738 -20.16 8.39 -0.09
CA SER A 738 -21.57 8.11 -0.40
C SER A 738 -21.76 6.69 -0.93
N LYS A 739 -22.93 6.07 -0.68
CA LYS A 739 -23.27 4.71 -1.16
C LYS A 739 -23.60 4.64 -2.66
N HIS A 740 -23.20 5.66 -3.43
CA HIS A 740 -23.47 5.72 -4.86
C HIS A 740 -22.20 5.34 -5.63
N SER A 741 -22.32 4.38 -6.54
CA SER A 741 -21.23 3.99 -7.43
C SER A 741 -20.89 5.15 -8.38
N LEU A 742 -19.63 5.57 -8.40
CA LEU A 742 -19.16 6.62 -9.32
C LEU A 742 -18.82 6.03 -10.70
N ARG A 743 -19.10 6.79 -11.76
CA ARG A 743 -18.60 6.50 -13.12
C ARG A 743 -17.52 7.50 -13.47
N LEU A 744 -16.34 6.99 -13.75
CA LEU A 744 -15.12 7.75 -14.00
C LEU A 744 -14.64 7.47 -15.43
N GLN A 745 -13.88 8.40 -15.99
CA GLN A 745 -13.23 8.22 -17.28
C GLN A 745 -11.72 8.25 -17.08
N PHE A 746 -11.01 7.34 -17.73
CA PHE A 746 -9.57 7.43 -17.85
C PHE A 746 -9.18 8.75 -18.52
N THR A 747 -8.02 9.30 -18.13
CA THR A 747 -7.40 10.55 -18.63
C THR A 747 -8.18 11.84 -18.41
N LYS A 748 -9.36 11.78 -17.79
CA LYS A 748 -10.17 12.96 -17.44
C LYS A 748 -10.32 13.11 -15.94
N SER A 749 -9.78 14.21 -15.41
CA SER A 749 -9.90 14.53 -13.99
C SER A 749 -11.36 14.59 -13.55
N TYR A 750 -11.67 13.95 -12.43
CA TYR A 750 -13.03 13.89 -11.91
C TYR A 750 -13.39 15.16 -11.12
N THR A 751 -14.19 16.02 -11.73
CA THR A 751 -14.88 17.14 -11.07
C THR A 751 -16.28 16.70 -10.66
N LEU A 752 -16.65 16.86 -9.38
CA LEU A 752 -18.03 16.62 -8.96
C LEU A 752 -18.93 17.66 -9.66
N PRO A 753 -20.11 17.27 -10.15
CA PRO A 753 -21.17 18.24 -10.41
C PRO A 753 -21.49 18.94 -9.09
N THR A 754 -21.41 20.27 -9.07
CA THR A 754 -21.70 21.14 -7.92
C THR A 754 -23.05 20.80 -7.28
N VAL A 755 -23.03 20.05 -6.19
CA VAL A 755 -24.16 19.87 -5.28
C VAL A 755 -23.75 20.50 -3.94
N ASN A 756 -24.24 21.72 -3.70
CA ASN A 756 -24.17 22.52 -2.47
C ASN A 756 -22.83 22.44 -1.70
N SER A 757 -21.84 23.18 -2.19
CA SER A 757 -20.50 23.33 -1.63
C SER A 757 -20.44 24.31 -0.44
N THR A 758 -21.01 23.94 0.71
CA THR A 758 -20.94 24.82 1.90
C THR A 758 -19.86 24.44 2.90
N SER A 759 -19.07 23.38 2.69
CA SER A 759 -18.05 22.97 3.69
C SER A 759 -16.73 22.41 3.17
N GLN A 760 -16.61 22.04 1.88
CA GLN A 760 -15.32 21.62 1.30
C GLN A 760 -14.53 22.77 0.65
N ASP A 761 -15.17 23.93 0.40
CA ASP A 761 -14.53 25.07 -0.27
C ASP A 761 -13.55 25.86 0.62
N ILE A 762 -13.57 25.66 1.95
CA ILE A 762 -12.69 26.39 2.89
C ILE A 762 -11.20 26.09 2.64
N PHE A 763 -10.87 24.92 2.08
CA PHE A 763 -9.51 24.50 1.74
C PHE A 763 -9.29 24.36 0.23
N SER A 764 -10.28 24.74 -0.59
CA SER A 764 -10.13 24.72 -2.05
C SER A 764 -9.35 25.96 -2.49
N ARG A 765 -8.26 25.76 -3.23
CA ARG A 765 -7.47 26.86 -3.78
C ARG A 765 -8.25 27.54 -4.89
N SER A 766 -8.39 28.87 -4.82
CA SER A 766 -8.95 29.64 -5.92
C SER A 766 -8.02 29.59 -7.15
N PRO A 767 -8.57 29.64 -8.38
CA PRO A 767 -7.79 29.85 -9.59
C PRO A 767 -6.97 31.14 -9.44
N GLY A 768 -5.64 31.08 -9.63
CA GLY A 768 -4.73 32.22 -9.44
C GLY A 768 -4.02 32.29 -8.08
N SER A 769 -4.22 31.31 -7.20
CA SER A 769 -3.46 31.21 -5.93
C SER A 769 -1.98 30.89 -6.14
N GLN A 770 -1.13 31.43 -5.26
CA GLN A 770 0.29 31.09 -5.18
C GLN A 770 0.45 29.59 -4.93
N ARG A 771 1.32 28.93 -5.71
CA ARG A 771 1.72 27.54 -5.45
C ARG A 771 2.94 27.53 -4.53
N THR A 772 2.99 26.54 -3.65
CA THR A 772 4.05 26.42 -2.66
C THR A 772 4.64 25.03 -2.74
N ASP A 773 5.98 24.96 -2.77
CA ASP A 773 6.73 23.73 -2.57
C ASP A 773 6.61 23.34 -1.09
N SER A 774 5.74 22.37 -0.81
CA SER A 774 5.40 21.98 0.56
C SER A 774 6.56 21.31 1.31
N LEU A 775 7.56 20.76 0.60
CA LEU A 775 8.74 20.16 1.25
C LEU A 775 9.85 21.18 1.49
N ARG A 776 10.00 22.15 0.57
CA ARG A 776 11.05 23.17 0.67
C ARG A 776 10.58 24.44 1.37
N CYS A 777 9.28 24.56 1.61
CA CYS A 777 8.63 25.75 2.16
C CYS A 777 8.92 26.99 1.29
N LEU A 778 8.85 26.82 -0.03
CA LEU A 778 9.18 27.85 -1.02
C LEU A 778 7.96 28.24 -1.84
N HIS A 779 7.72 29.53 -2.01
CA HIS A 779 6.74 30.02 -2.97
C HIS A 779 7.24 29.80 -4.39
N MET A 780 6.40 29.19 -5.23
CA MET A 780 6.69 28.87 -6.62
C MET A 780 6.02 29.83 -7.61
N GLY A 781 5.28 30.83 -7.12
CA GLY A 781 4.47 31.71 -7.96
C GLY A 781 3.10 31.11 -8.28
N VAL A 782 2.30 31.89 -9.03
CA VAL A 782 0.96 31.46 -9.49
C VAL A 782 1.04 30.43 -10.62
N SER A 783 2.02 30.60 -11.51
CA SER A 783 2.25 29.76 -12.68
C SER A 783 3.71 29.27 -12.70
N PRO A 784 4.06 28.27 -11.86
CA PRO A 784 5.42 27.76 -11.83
C PRO A 784 5.81 27.16 -13.18
N THR A 785 6.99 27.54 -13.67
CA THR A 785 7.59 27.01 -14.90
C THR A 785 8.40 25.75 -14.65
N GLU A 786 8.76 25.47 -13.39
CA GLU A 786 9.55 24.31 -13.00
C GLU A 786 8.71 23.02 -13.01
N GLU A 787 9.31 21.95 -13.52
CA GLU A 787 8.73 20.61 -13.40
C GLU A 787 8.49 20.26 -11.93
N SER A 788 7.30 19.78 -11.63
CA SER A 788 6.83 19.53 -10.27
C SER A 788 6.25 18.13 -10.14
N LYS A 789 6.20 17.63 -8.89
CA LYS A 789 5.54 16.38 -8.53
C LYS A 789 4.55 16.61 -7.39
N ALA A 790 3.45 15.86 -7.41
CA ALA A 790 2.41 15.86 -6.38
C ALA A 790 2.40 14.52 -5.63
N CYS A 791 2.11 14.56 -4.34
CA CYS A 791 1.85 13.35 -3.57
C CYS A 791 0.44 12.81 -3.87
N THR A 792 0.29 11.53 -4.19
CA THR A 792 -1.02 10.91 -4.48
C THR A 792 -1.93 10.89 -3.25
N ARG A 793 -1.40 10.82 -2.02
CA ARG A 793 -2.23 10.74 -0.80
C ARG A 793 -2.64 12.07 -0.20
N CYS A 794 -1.76 13.06 -0.24
CA CYS A 794 -2.00 14.34 0.41
C CYS A 794 -2.02 15.54 -0.52
N GLY A 795 -1.66 15.37 -1.79
CA GLY A 795 -1.59 16.47 -2.75
C GLY A 795 -0.35 17.37 -2.59
N CYS A 796 0.62 17.01 -1.72
CA CYS A 796 1.79 17.88 -1.48
C CYS A 796 2.51 18.09 -2.79
N VAL A 797 2.77 19.34 -3.15
CA VAL A 797 3.48 19.70 -4.36
C VAL A 797 4.92 20.05 -4.01
N THR A 798 5.86 19.61 -4.82
CA THR A 798 7.27 19.96 -4.67
C THR A 798 7.94 19.94 -6.04
N MET A 799 8.95 20.80 -6.24
CA MET A 799 9.72 20.80 -7.47
C MET A 799 10.44 19.47 -7.66
N LEU A 800 10.48 18.99 -8.91
CA LEU A 800 11.14 17.74 -9.25
C LEU A 800 12.66 17.84 -9.07
N ARG A 801 13.23 19.00 -9.44
CA ARG A 801 14.65 19.32 -9.30
C ARG A 801 14.83 20.49 -8.34
N SER A 802 15.86 20.41 -7.51
CA SER A 802 16.19 21.49 -6.57
C SER A 802 16.88 22.65 -7.28
N PRO A 803 16.53 23.91 -6.98
CA PRO A 803 17.36 25.05 -7.35
C PRO A 803 18.66 25.12 -6.53
N ASN A 804 18.71 24.50 -5.33
CA ASN A 804 19.86 24.58 -4.43
C ASN A 804 20.71 23.29 -4.49
N LYS A 805 22.01 23.46 -4.75
CA LYS A 805 22.96 22.33 -4.90
C LYS A 805 23.78 22.01 -3.64
N SER A 806 23.49 22.66 -2.50
CA SER A 806 24.20 22.41 -1.24
C SER A 806 24.05 20.96 -0.78
N ASN A 807 25.06 20.44 -0.06
CA ASN A 807 25.00 19.08 0.48
C ASN A 807 23.90 18.91 1.53
N ALA A 808 23.65 19.93 2.35
CA ALA A 808 22.60 19.90 3.37
C ALA A 808 21.20 19.81 2.73
N MET A 809 20.94 20.59 1.68
CA MET A 809 19.66 20.54 0.98
C MET A 809 19.48 19.22 0.22
N LYS A 810 20.55 18.70 -0.40
CA LYS A 810 20.51 17.36 -1.01
C LYS A 810 20.16 16.28 0.02
N GLN A 811 20.76 16.32 1.22
CA GLN A 811 20.44 15.36 2.28
C GLN A 811 18.99 15.45 2.75
N TRP A 812 18.43 16.66 2.87
CA TRP A 812 17.00 16.87 3.14
C TRP A 812 16.14 16.19 2.06
N GLU A 813 16.41 16.46 0.80
CA GLU A 813 15.60 15.97 -0.32
C GLU A 813 15.69 14.46 -0.52
N GLN A 814 16.86 13.86 -0.28
CA GLN A 814 17.05 12.41 -0.40
C GLN A 814 16.12 11.62 0.54
N ARG A 815 15.72 12.20 1.69
CA ARG A 815 14.76 11.57 2.61
C ARG A 815 13.36 11.41 1.97
N TRP A 816 13.01 12.31 1.05
CA TRP A 816 11.68 12.40 0.44
C TRP A 816 11.68 12.02 -1.04
N ILE A 817 12.78 11.41 -1.53
CA ILE A 817 12.89 11.08 -2.96
C ILE A 817 11.85 10.04 -3.38
N LYS A 818 11.60 9.03 -2.53
CA LYS A 818 10.67 7.92 -2.80
C LYS A 818 9.22 8.25 -2.47
N ASN A 819 8.99 8.86 -1.31
CA ASN A 819 7.66 9.10 -0.76
C ASN A 819 7.56 10.49 -0.14
N CYS A 820 6.34 11.01 -0.04
CA CYS A 820 6.00 12.22 0.70
C CYS A 820 6.10 12.01 2.22
N LEU A 821 6.09 13.10 2.99
CA LEU A 821 6.00 13.10 4.47
C LEU A 821 4.86 12.22 5.00
N CYS A 822 3.72 12.19 4.32
CA CYS A 822 2.57 11.36 4.68
C CYS A 822 2.69 9.89 4.24
N GLY A 823 3.82 9.49 3.63
CA GLY A 823 4.05 8.16 3.08
C GLY A 823 3.42 7.89 1.71
N GLY A 824 2.69 8.84 1.14
CA GLY A 824 2.12 8.73 -0.21
C GLY A 824 3.19 8.78 -1.31
N LEU A 825 2.86 8.24 -2.48
CA LEU A 825 3.77 8.17 -3.62
C LEU A 825 3.78 9.48 -4.40
N TRP A 826 4.84 9.69 -5.19
CA TRP A 826 4.96 10.87 -6.04
C TRP A 826 4.43 10.59 -7.44
N ARG A 827 3.64 11.52 -7.99
CA ARG A 827 3.30 11.60 -9.41
C ARG A 827 3.86 12.87 -10.02
N ARG A 828 4.41 12.81 -11.23
CA ARG A 828 4.80 13.99 -12.00
C ARG A 828 3.55 14.77 -12.40
N ILE A 829 3.58 16.08 -12.24
CA ILE A 829 2.51 16.98 -12.71
C ILE A 829 2.89 17.41 -14.13
N PRO A 830 2.01 17.27 -15.13
CA PRO A 830 2.28 17.76 -16.49
C PRO A 830 2.59 19.26 -16.48
N ALA A 831 3.51 19.71 -17.33
CA ALA A 831 3.96 21.10 -17.41
C ALA A 831 2.89 22.09 -17.92
N THR A 832 1.64 21.65 -18.14
CA THR A 832 0.56 22.45 -18.72
C THR A 832 -0.77 22.18 -18.03
N VAL A 833 -1.00 22.90 -16.92
CA VAL A 833 -2.21 23.73 -16.78
C VAL A 833 -1.67 25.11 -16.42
N SER A 834 -1.13 25.78 -17.44
CA SER A 834 -0.84 27.21 -17.44
C SER A 834 -2.12 27.97 -17.76
#